data_AF-R6XDT8-F1
#
_entry.id   AF-R6XDT8-F1
#
_cell.length_a   1.000
_cell.length_b   1.000
_cell.length_c   1.000
_cell.angle_alpha   90.00
_cell.angle_beta   90.00
_cell.angle_gamma   90.00
#
_symmetry.space_group_name_H-M   'P 1'
#
loop_
_entity.id
_entity.type
_entity.pdbx_description
1 polymer ?
#
loop_
_entity_poly.entity_id
_entity_poly.type
_entity_poly.pdbx_seq_one_letter_code
_entity_poly.pdbx_strand_id
1 'polypeptide(L)'
;MNKRKRIIAVAAVLAAVSMNMTAQPAQRTIWNDGWTFTKDGESRVLDLPHDWGVDGPFVQEYPGETGKLAWWGKAEYSKILSVTAKDLRSGKRFLLDFGGAMSYAKVFCNGKAVTEWPYGYASFRADLTPFVKEGDNLVKVTLDNPGESSRWYPGGGIYRNVYLTKAGPAGVAQWGTFVSTKGNDVSIGITLRNAGKAVGGTVRTEIVRVINPGSSVTGPVEVIVDGKTRKAIVTKLDAVTDGGEVIQKFKLKDARFWSPEAPELYQAVTTVTTRGGGKDVYLTTFGLRDLEYKTDGLYVNGQRTFIKGVCLHHDAGALGAAWNETAWVRRLNMLRQMGCNAIRTSHNPPAPELLDLCDRMGFLVMDELTDTWTIPKKENGYARLFDEWADKDLKAMIHRDRNHPSVIIWSIGNETGEQGYPEKYGIAYHLTEVCHNEDSTRLTSFGSDNPWASGQDFRNTMDIYGFNYKPHLYGKFHAANPGKPFLGSETASTVSSRGVYIFPPSDKEDGALDNFQVCSFDMFTVPWGQLPDQEWAEEDRNPSCLGEFVWTGFDYLGEPTPFNADLTILTNFHDEEAKARAEKELKEKGAIATPSRSSYFGIIDLAGFPKDRYWLYKSRWSSEPVLHLMPHWNWPGREGKITPVQAYTNCAEAELFVNGKSYGRKAKGANEYRFLWDNVVYEPGTVRVVGRTEDGKTIESAVATSGSPAKILMAREYGSGPSTEFGGDCAPAHSRTYSSEDIVFVDVKVADRDGNMVPTASDRLRFSVSGPGEIVAVDAGDATCHTPFRSDEIKAFGGLASVIVRRTGTGTVILRAESEGLEAGETEL
;
A
#
# COMPACT_ATOMS: atom_id res chain seq x y z
N MET A 1 27.96 57.41 -8.22
CA MET A 1 26.68 57.17 -8.93
C MET A 1 27.02 56.47 -10.23
N ASN A 2 26.46 55.35 -10.68
CA ASN A 2 25.22 54.67 -10.32
C ASN A 2 25.32 53.17 -10.66
N LYS A 3 24.58 52.38 -9.90
CA LYS A 3 24.48 50.91 -9.91
C LYS A 3 24.01 50.36 -11.27
N ARG A 4 24.80 49.50 -11.92
CA ARG A 4 24.27 48.44 -12.80
C ARG A 4 24.23 47.14 -11.99
N LYS A 5 23.05 46.87 -11.42
CA LYS A 5 22.70 45.59 -10.81
C LYS A 5 22.71 44.51 -11.90
N ARG A 6 23.58 43.53 -11.76
CA ARG A 6 23.47 42.23 -12.43
C ARG A 6 22.18 41.57 -11.93
N ILE A 7 21.17 41.47 -12.79
CA ILE A 7 20.05 40.54 -12.62
C ILE A 7 20.59 39.20 -13.10
N ILE A 8 20.99 38.34 -12.16
CA ILE A 8 21.19 36.92 -12.45
C ILE A 8 19.79 36.30 -12.42
N ALA A 9 19.16 36.21 -13.58
CA ALA A 9 18.02 35.34 -13.78
C ALA A 9 18.52 33.89 -13.68
N VAL A 10 18.13 33.18 -12.63
CA VAL A 10 18.24 31.72 -12.58
C VAL A 10 17.05 31.20 -13.38
N ALA A 11 17.22 31.15 -14.70
CA ALA A 11 16.36 30.41 -15.61
C ALA A 11 17.24 29.29 -16.18
N ALA A 12 17.07 28.07 -15.65
CA ALA A 12 17.46 26.77 -16.22
C ALA A 12 17.70 25.77 -15.07
N VAL A 13 16.61 25.20 -14.54
CA VAL A 13 16.59 23.79 -14.11
C VAL A 13 15.27 23.22 -14.62
N LEU A 14 15.17 23.05 -15.93
CA LEU A 14 14.32 22.02 -16.52
C LEU A 14 15.22 20.80 -16.65
N ALA A 15 15.41 20.10 -15.54
CA ALA A 15 15.86 18.73 -15.57
C ALA A 15 14.64 17.91 -15.17
N ALA A 16 14.12 17.11 -16.09
CA ALA A 16 13.32 15.96 -15.71
C ALA A 16 14.22 15.11 -14.82
N VAL A 17 13.93 15.09 -13.52
CA VAL A 17 14.59 14.20 -12.58
C VAL A 17 13.48 13.41 -11.94
N SER A 18 13.58 12.08 -12.03
CA SER A 18 12.80 11.15 -11.21
C SER A 18 13.11 11.47 -9.74
N MET A 19 12.28 12.31 -9.12
CA MET A 19 12.45 12.76 -7.75
C MET A 19 11.24 12.33 -6.94
N ASN A 20 11.49 11.59 -5.86
CA ASN A 20 10.51 11.41 -4.78
C ASN A 20 9.96 12.76 -4.31
N MET A 21 8.73 12.80 -3.84
CA MET A 21 8.08 14.04 -3.40
C MET A 21 8.38 14.39 -1.94
N THR A 22 8.87 13.42 -1.16
CA THR A 22 9.41 13.65 0.18
C THR A 22 10.42 14.80 0.23
N ALA A 23 10.36 15.56 1.33
CA ALA A 23 11.20 16.73 1.56
C ALA A 23 12.69 16.34 1.56
N GLN A 24 13.47 16.80 0.58
CA GLN A 24 14.80 16.25 0.31
C GLN A 24 15.82 17.24 -0.30
N PRO A 25 17.13 16.98 -0.14
CA PRO A 25 18.16 17.70 -0.89
C PRO A 25 18.08 17.43 -2.40
N ALA A 26 18.26 18.46 -3.23
CA ALA A 26 18.21 18.34 -4.70
C ALA A 26 19.37 17.50 -5.30
N GLN A 27 20.40 17.20 -4.51
CA GLN A 27 21.56 16.38 -4.89
C GLN A 27 21.44 14.93 -4.39
N ARG A 28 20.29 14.54 -3.85
CA ARG A 28 19.99 13.16 -3.43
C ARG A 28 19.87 12.29 -4.69
N THR A 29 20.55 11.14 -4.69
CA THR A 29 20.49 10.16 -5.78
C THR A 29 20.14 8.79 -5.22
N ILE A 30 19.30 8.03 -5.93
CA ILE A 30 19.08 6.62 -5.62
C ILE A 30 20.43 5.87 -5.68
N TRP A 31 20.68 4.98 -4.72
CA TRP A 31 21.95 4.29 -4.55
C TRP A 31 21.78 2.78 -4.45
N ASN A 32 20.82 2.27 -5.23
CA ASN A 32 20.35 0.90 -5.18
C ASN A 32 21.18 -0.10 -5.99
N ASP A 33 21.95 0.34 -6.98
CA ASP A 33 22.61 -0.52 -7.94
C ASP A 33 23.80 -1.32 -7.34
N GLY A 34 24.02 -2.56 -7.73
CA GLY A 34 25.28 -3.27 -7.52
C GLY A 34 25.73 -3.42 -6.05
N TRP A 35 24.83 -3.78 -5.15
CA TRP A 35 25.16 -4.20 -3.79
C TRP A 35 25.58 -5.67 -3.75
N THR A 36 26.60 -5.98 -2.96
CA THR A 36 26.92 -7.38 -2.61
C THR A 36 26.06 -7.79 -1.42
N PHE A 37 25.15 -8.73 -1.64
CA PHE A 37 24.35 -9.38 -0.60
C PHE A 37 25.02 -10.68 -0.17
N THR A 38 25.12 -10.91 1.14
CA THR A 38 25.65 -12.12 1.74
C THR A 38 24.67 -12.68 2.77
N LYS A 39 24.28 -13.95 2.60
CA LYS A 39 23.43 -14.69 3.53
C LYS A 39 23.84 -16.16 3.53
N ASP A 40 23.88 -16.76 4.71
CA ASP A 40 24.20 -18.18 4.91
C ASP A 40 25.53 -18.64 4.25
N GLY A 41 26.49 -17.72 4.17
CA GLY A 41 27.82 -17.96 3.59
C GLY A 41 27.91 -17.74 2.07
N GLU A 42 26.79 -17.54 1.40
CA GLU A 42 26.73 -17.27 -0.04
C GLU A 42 26.68 -15.77 -0.32
N SER A 43 27.31 -15.34 -1.41
CA SER A 43 27.33 -13.92 -1.80
C SER A 43 27.01 -13.73 -3.27
N ARG A 44 26.21 -12.71 -3.58
CA ARG A 44 25.89 -12.31 -4.97
C ARG A 44 25.71 -10.80 -5.08
N VAL A 45 25.91 -10.27 -6.28
CA VAL A 45 25.62 -8.86 -6.58
C VAL A 45 24.16 -8.74 -7.00
N LEU A 46 23.46 -7.74 -6.48
CA LEU A 46 22.07 -7.43 -6.78
C LEU A 46 21.79 -5.94 -6.68
N ASP A 47 20.65 -5.53 -7.20
CA ASP A 47 20.11 -4.18 -7.00
C ASP A 47 19.07 -4.19 -5.86
N LEU A 48 19.02 -3.10 -5.10
CA LEU A 48 17.94 -2.80 -4.17
C LEU A 48 16.74 -2.16 -4.92
N PRO A 49 15.53 -2.16 -4.34
CA PRO A 49 15.14 -2.80 -3.09
C PRO A 49 15.15 -4.33 -3.18
N HIS A 50 15.44 -5.00 -2.06
CA HIS A 50 15.59 -6.45 -2.02
C HIS A 50 14.91 -7.07 -0.80
N ASP A 51 14.16 -8.14 -1.06
CA ASP A 51 13.54 -9.02 -0.07
C ASP A 51 14.04 -10.46 -0.28
N TRP A 52 14.89 -10.95 0.61
CA TRP A 52 15.44 -12.31 0.51
C TRP A 52 14.42 -13.40 0.81
N GLY A 53 13.30 -13.08 1.47
CA GLY A 53 12.30 -14.09 1.83
C GLY A 53 11.65 -14.70 0.59
N VAL A 54 11.20 -13.84 -0.34
CA VAL A 54 10.56 -14.24 -1.62
C VAL A 54 11.53 -14.77 -2.68
N ASP A 55 12.84 -14.75 -2.41
CA ASP A 55 13.83 -15.38 -3.30
C ASP A 55 13.81 -16.89 -3.21
N GLY A 56 13.49 -17.40 -2.02
CA GLY A 56 13.47 -18.81 -1.72
C GLY A 56 12.14 -19.47 -2.07
N PRO A 57 12.08 -20.81 -2.02
CA PRO A 57 10.83 -21.52 -2.09
C PRO A 57 9.97 -21.27 -0.85
N PHE A 58 8.67 -21.49 -0.98
CA PHE A 58 7.83 -21.66 0.20
C PHE A 58 8.22 -22.95 0.93
N VAL A 59 8.18 -22.91 2.26
CA VAL A 59 8.49 -24.05 3.14
C VAL A 59 7.23 -24.38 3.91
N GLN A 60 6.64 -25.55 3.60
CA GLN A 60 5.33 -25.95 4.12
C GLN A 60 5.26 -25.97 5.65
N GLU A 61 6.39 -26.26 6.31
CA GLU A 61 6.54 -26.33 7.77
C GLU A 61 6.64 -24.95 8.43
N TYR A 62 6.84 -23.88 7.66
CA TYR A 62 6.93 -22.53 8.20
C TYR A 62 5.54 -21.98 8.54
N PRO A 63 5.46 -21.00 9.48
CA PRO A 63 4.19 -20.44 9.91
C PRO A 63 3.40 -19.83 8.74
N GLY A 64 2.13 -20.22 8.61
CA GLY A 64 1.22 -19.66 7.62
C GLY A 64 1.03 -18.15 7.80
N GLU A 65 1.03 -17.66 9.05
CA GLU A 65 0.86 -16.25 9.40
C GLU A 65 1.91 -15.31 8.80
N THR A 66 3.10 -15.82 8.46
CA THR A 66 4.15 -15.04 7.80
C THR A 66 4.50 -15.60 6.42
N GLY A 67 3.51 -16.22 5.79
CA GLY A 67 3.53 -16.58 4.38
C GLY A 67 4.42 -17.75 4.01
N LYS A 68 4.83 -18.58 4.97
CA LYS A 68 5.64 -19.79 4.74
C LYS A 68 6.98 -19.52 4.03
N LEU A 69 7.59 -18.36 4.28
CA LEU A 69 8.84 -17.92 3.66
C LEU A 69 9.94 -17.72 4.69
N ALA A 70 11.20 -17.88 4.26
CA ALA A 70 12.40 -17.77 5.11
C ALA A 70 12.84 -16.31 5.35
N TRP A 71 11.96 -15.48 5.93
CA TRP A 71 12.21 -14.04 6.08
C TRP A 71 13.09 -13.67 7.29
N TRP A 72 13.26 -14.58 8.27
CA TRP A 72 14.05 -14.31 9.48
C TRP A 72 15.55 -14.62 9.29
N GLY A 73 16.34 -14.24 10.28
CA GLY A 73 17.77 -14.50 10.35
C GLY A 73 18.62 -13.32 9.91
N LYS A 74 19.91 -13.61 9.71
CA LYS A 74 20.95 -12.60 9.51
C LYS A 74 21.34 -12.49 8.04
N ALA A 75 21.61 -11.27 7.62
CA ALA A 75 22.18 -10.98 6.31
C ALA A 75 23.08 -9.74 6.34
N GLU A 76 23.94 -9.64 5.36
CA GLU A 76 24.82 -8.50 5.14
C GLU A 76 24.64 -7.95 3.72
N TYR A 77 24.66 -6.63 3.59
CA TYR A 77 24.77 -5.91 2.33
C TYR A 77 26.02 -5.05 2.36
N SER A 78 26.77 -5.00 1.28
CA SER A 78 27.93 -4.12 1.18
C SER A 78 28.09 -3.49 -0.19
N LYS A 79 28.61 -2.26 -0.21
CA LYS A 79 28.86 -1.50 -1.44
C LYS A 79 30.02 -0.52 -1.23
N ILE A 80 30.76 -0.27 -2.31
CA ILE A 80 31.86 0.69 -2.31
C ILE A 80 31.34 2.10 -2.59
N LEU A 81 31.71 3.05 -1.72
CA LEU A 81 31.54 4.48 -1.92
C LEU A 81 32.89 5.12 -2.25
N SER A 82 33.07 5.57 -3.49
CA SER A 82 34.26 6.31 -3.89
C SER A 82 34.14 7.80 -3.53
N VAL A 83 35.15 8.32 -2.84
CA VAL A 83 35.24 9.68 -2.31
C VAL A 83 36.50 10.37 -2.80
N THR A 84 36.37 11.59 -3.35
CA THR A 84 37.53 12.32 -3.87
C THR A 84 38.18 13.21 -2.81
N ALA A 85 39.48 13.50 -2.95
CA ALA A 85 40.16 14.50 -2.12
C ALA A 85 39.47 15.87 -2.13
N LYS A 86 38.86 16.23 -3.27
CA LYS A 86 38.12 17.48 -3.45
C LYS A 86 36.88 17.50 -2.55
N ASP A 87 36.13 16.40 -2.49
CA ASP A 87 34.93 16.31 -1.65
C ASP A 87 35.30 16.56 -0.18
N LEU A 88 36.34 15.88 0.32
CA LEU A 88 36.84 16.04 1.70
C LEU A 88 37.31 17.47 1.99
N ARG A 89 38.17 18.04 1.12
CA ARG A 89 38.68 19.42 1.30
C ARG A 89 37.57 20.46 1.29
N SER A 90 36.48 20.23 0.56
CA SER A 90 35.32 21.12 0.53
C SER A 90 34.36 20.95 1.72
N GLY A 91 34.65 20.01 2.64
CA GLY A 91 33.79 19.73 3.78
C GLY A 91 32.45 19.11 3.41
N LYS A 92 32.39 18.34 2.30
CA LYS A 92 31.15 17.67 1.91
C LYS A 92 30.73 16.64 2.96
N ARG A 93 29.42 16.50 3.06
CA ARG A 93 28.70 15.53 3.87
C ARG A 93 28.32 14.33 3.00
N PHE A 94 28.38 13.14 3.55
CA PHE A 94 27.99 11.88 2.91
C PHE A 94 26.89 11.22 3.74
N LEU A 95 25.65 11.38 3.31
CA LEU A 95 24.48 10.96 4.06
C LEU A 95 23.77 9.84 3.30
N LEU A 96 23.49 8.73 3.97
CA LEU A 96 22.64 7.66 3.45
C LEU A 96 21.27 7.72 4.11
N ASP A 97 20.22 7.77 3.31
CA ASP A 97 18.83 7.70 3.76
C ASP A 97 18.23 6.35 3.35
N PHE A 98 17.76 5.58 4.32
CA PHE A 98 17.09 4.29 4.12
C PHE A 98 15.58 4.49 4.23
N GLY A 99 14.82 4.04 3.23
CA GLY A 99 13.35 4.05 3.31
C GLY A 99 12.79 3.04 4.34
N GLY A 100 13.54 1.97 4.59
CA GLY A 100 13.24 0.91 5.55
C GLY A 100 14.13 -0.31 5.29
N ALA A 101 14.47 -1.02 6.35
CA ALA A 101 15.30 -2.22 6.29
C ALA A 101 14.85 -3.18 7.37
N MET A 102 14.32 -4.33 6.97
CA MET A 102 13.77 -5.34 7.87
C MET A 102 14.92 -6.25 8.28
N SER A 103 15.45 -6.20 9.50
CA SER A 103 15.24 -5.34 10.68
C SER A 103 16.52 -5.34 11.52
N TYR A 104 16.57 -4.64 12.67
CA TYR A 104 17.80 -4.52 13.49
C TYR A 104 19.00 -4.01 12.69
N ALA A 105 18.76 -3.01 11.84
CA ALA A 105 19.73 -2.53 10.88
C ALA A 105 20.89 -1.82 11.58
N LYS A 106 22.12 -2.24 11.27
CA LYS A 106 23.36 -1.57 11.70
C LYS A 106 24.19 -1.20 10.48
N VAL A 107 24.57 0.06 10.38
CA VAL A 107 25.38 0.59 9.28
C VAL A 107 26.81 0.80 9.73
N PHE A 108 27.76 0.36 8.90
CA PHE A 108 29.19 0.50 9.11
C PHE A 108 29.85 1.17 7.90
N CYS A 109 30.89 1.95 8.15
CA CYS A 109 31.77 2.51 7.13
C CYS A 109 33.22 2.22 7.49
N ASN A 110 33.96 1.57 6.60
CA ASN A 110 35.36 1.18 6.82
C ASN A 110 35.56 0.41 8.14
N GLY A 111 34.62 -0.48 8.49
CA GLY A 111 34.65 -1.29 9.71
C GLY A 111 34.22 -0.56 11.00
N LYS A 112 33.87 0.72 10.95
CA LYS A 112 33.38 1.49 12.11
C LYS A 112 31.86 1.60 12.08
N ALA A 113 31.21 1.41 13.23
CA ALA A 113 29.76 1.59 13.36
C ALA A 113 29.37 3.07 13.17
N VAL A 114 28.31 3.30 12.40
CA VAL A 114 27.79 4.64 12.06
C VAL A 114 26.47 4.89 12.77
N THR A 115 25.50 4.00 12.59
CA THR A 115 24.16 4.12 13.20
C THR A 115 23.49 2.75 13.30
N GLU A 116 22.48 2.66 14.15
CA GLU A 116 21.59 1.52 14.32
C GLU A 116 20.15 2.02 14.34
N TRP A 117 19.27 1.29 13.66
CA TRP A 117 17.82 1.53 13.71
C TRP A 117 17.08 0.18 13.69
N PRO A 118 16.47 -0.24 14.81
CA PRO A 118 15.96 -1.60 14.91
C PRO A 118 14.59 -1.81 14.29
N TYR A 119 13.72 -0.80 14.31
CA TYR A 119 12.38 -0.95 13.76
C TYR A 119 12.42 -1.06 12.23
N GLY A 120 11.96 -2.20 11.71
CA GLY A 120 12.14 -2.53 10.29
C GLY A 120 11.32 -1.68 9.31
N TYR A 121 10.31 -0.95 9.81
CA TYR A 121 9.44 -0.10 8.99
C TYR A 121 9.81 1.38 8.99
N ALA A 122 10.65 1.81 9.93
CA ALA A 122 11.06 3.20 10.03
C ALA A 122 12.09 3.58 8.96
N SER A 123 12.01 4.82 8.48
CA SER A 123 13.08 5.43 7.68
C SER A 123 14.12 6.06 8.60
N PHE A 124 15.40 5.95 8.23
CA PHE A 124 16.51 6.47 9.04
C PHE A 124 17.68 6.95 8.20
N ARG A 125 18.59 7.72 8.81
CA ARG A 125 19.79 8.27 8.17
C ARG A 125 21.08 7.79 8.82
N ALA A 126 22.06 7.42 8.01
CA ALA A 126 23.44 7.22 8.41
C ALA A 126 24.33 8.37 7.89
N ASP A 127 25.00 9.10 8.79
CA ASP A 127 25.98 10.12 8.43
C ASP A 127 27.38 9.49 8.34
N LEU A 128 27.82 9.18 7.12
CA LEU A 128 29.12 8.56 6.87
C LEU A 128 30.29 9.56 6.95
N THR A 129 30.00 10.87 7.01
CA THR A 129 31.00 11.93 6.89
C THR A 129 32.21 11.76 7.81
N PRO A 130 32.05 11.40 9.10
CA PRO A 130 33.19 11.22 10.01
C PRO A 130 34.08 10.00 9.69
N PHE A 131 33.62 9.10 8.83
CA PHE A 131 34.21 7.77 8.64
C PHE A 131 34.81 7.54 7.24
N VAL A 132 34.49 8.43 6.29
CA VAL A 132 35.01 8.35 4.93
C VAL A 132 36.44 8.86 4.83
N LYS A 133 37.20 8.27 3.90
CA LYS A 133 38.56 8.66 3.49
C LYS A 133 38.61 8.86 1.98
N GLU A 134 39.69 9.45 1.49
CA GLU A 134 39.94 9.55 0.05
C GLU A 134 40.08 8.15 -0.55
N GLY A 135 39.51 7.96 -1.74
CA GLY A 135 39.44 6.68 -2.44
C GLY A 135 38.19 5.89 -2.06
N ASP A 136 38.33 4.57 -2.03
CA ASP A 136 37.21 3.66 -1.80
C ASP A 136 36.91 3.45 -0.32
N ASN A 137 35.61 3.48 0.00
CA ASN A 137 35.07 3.29 1.33
C ASN A 137 34.07 2.15 1.32
N LEU A 138 34.30 1.14 2.15
CA LEU A 138 33.36 0.02 2.27
C LEU A 138 32.20 0.43 3.19
N VAL A 139 31.01 0.55 2.61
CA VAL A 139 29.75 0.66 3.37
C VAL A 139 29.20 -0.74 3.54
N LYS A 140 28.80 -1.08 4.77
CA LYS A 140 28.23 -2.37 5.13
C LYS A 140 26.97 -2.15 5.96
N VAL A 141 25.93 -2.93 5.71
CA VAL A 141 24.69 -2.95 6.48
C VAL A 141 24.45 -4.39 6.92
N THR A 142 24.29 -4.61 8.23
CA THR A 142 23.90 -5.91 8.76
C THR A 142 22.45 -5.86 9.24
N LEU A 143 21.69 -6.91 8.95
CA LEU A 143 20.31 -7.10 9.38
C LEU A 143 20.23 -8.37 10.24
N ASP A 144 19.35 -8.39 11.24
CA ASP A 144 19.13 -9.51 12.15
C ASP A 144 17.64 -9.63 12.47
N ASN A 145 16.91 -10.37 11.64
CA ASN A 145 15.46 -10.48 11.73
C ASN A 145 15.09 -11.55 12.74
N PRO A 146 14.49 -11.21 13.89
CA PRO A 146 14.04 -12.23 14.82
C PRO A 146 12.82 -12.94 14.24
N GLY A 147 12.78 -14.28 14.36
CA GLY A 147 11.55 -15.04 14.13
C GLY A 147 10.48 -14.67 15.16
N GLU A 148 9.22 -15.05 14.92
CA GLU A 148 8.10 -14.75 15.83
C GLU A 148 8.00 -13.26 16.22
N SER A 149 8.19 -12.37 15.24
CA SER A 149 8.19 -10.91 15.44
C SER A 149 7.10 -10.17 14.65
N SER A 150 6.30 -10.89 13.84
CA SER A 150 5.25 -10.31 13.00
C SER A 150 4.01 -11.21 12.94
N ARG A 151 2.82 -10.60 12.75
CA ARG A 151 1.54 -11.30 12.51
C ARG A 151 1.23 -11.53 11.03
N TRP A 152 1.91 -10.79 10.16
CA TRP A 152 1.86 -10.88 8.69
C TRP A 152 3.28 -11.07 8.15
N TYR A 153 3.45 -11.33 6.84
CA TYR A 153 4.77 -11.41 6.24
C TYR A 153 5.53 -10.06 6.31
N PRO A 154 6.63 -9.94 7.08
CA PRO A 154 7.35 -8.68 7.21
C PRO A 154 8.36 -8.43 6.07
N GLY A 155 8.74 -9.49 5.34
CA GLY A 155 9.88 -9.48 4.43
C GLY A 155 11.23 -9.57 5.16
N GLY A 156 12.32 -9.67 4.40
CA GLY A 156 13.67 -9.63 4.95
C GLY A 156 14.63 -8.93 3.99
N GLY A 157 15.30 -7.86 4.44
CA GLY A 157 16.28 -7.16 3.60
C GLY A 157 16.16 -5.66 3.65
N ILE A 158 16.93 -5.01 2.76
CA ILE A 158 16.77 -3.57 2.49
C ILE A 158 15.68 -3.45 1.42
N TYR A 159 14.43 -3.62 1.87
CA TYR A 159 13.26 -3.79 1.01
C TYR A 159 12.66 -2.46 0.51
N ARG A 160 13.21 -1.32 0.94
CA ARG A 160 12.91 0.01 0.38
C ARG A 160 14.19 0.68 -0.13
N ASN A 161 14.01 1.72 -0.92
CA ASN A 161 15.10 2.46 -1.56
C ASN A 161 16.13 3.02 -0.57
N VAL A 162 17.39 3.04 -1.02
CA VAL A 162 18.50 3.71 -0.34
C VAL A 162 18.96 4.88 -1.17
N TYR A 163 19.20 6.02 -0.54
CA TYR A 163 19.61 7.24 -1.22
C TYR A 163 20.91 7.78 -0.65
N LEU A 164 21.80 8.23 -1.54
CA LEU A 164 23.02 8.92 -1.19
C LEU A 164 22.87 10.42 -1.44
N THR A 165 23.16 11.22 -0.42
CA THR A 165 23.28 12.67 -0.55
C THR A 165 24.72 13.10 -0.31
N LYS A 166 25.34 13.75 -1.32
CA LYS A 166 26.63 14.43 -1.22
C LYS A 166 26.41 15.94 -0.99
N ALA A 167 26.21 16.34 0.26
CA ALA A 167 25.76 17.70 0.60
C ALA A 167 26.92 18.65 0.96
N GLY A 168 26.72 19.96 0.82
CA GLY A 168 27.59 20.95 1.47
C GLY A 168 27.43 20.95 3.00
N PRO A 169 28.38 21.55 3.75
CA PRO A 169 28.38 21.54 5.20
C PRO A 169 27.22 22.33 5.81
N ALA A 170 26.74 23.38 5.12
CA ALA A 170 25.60 24.20 5.53
C ALA A 170 24.43 24.01 4.56
N GLY A 171 23.21 23.93 5.07
CA GLY A 171 22.01 23.70 4.29
C GLY A 171 20.74 23.53 5.13
N VAL A 172 19.72 22.86 4.59
CA VAL A 172 18.50 22.49 5.34
C VAL A 172 18.72 21.16 6.10
N ALA A 173 18.26 21.05 7.34
CA ALA A 173 18.38 19.81 8.12
C ALA A 173 17.62 18.62 7.48
N GLN A 174 17.87 17.39 7.96
CA GLN A 174 17.05 16.24 7.58
C GLN A 174 15.59 16.53 7.92
N TRP A 175 14.70 16.38 6.94
CA TRP A 175 13.26 16.68 7.12
C TRP A 175 13.01 18.07 7.71
N GLY A 176 13.94 18.99 7.46
CA GLY A 176 14.02 20.31 8.10
C GLY A 176 13.04 21.33 7.53
N THR A 177 12.00 20.90 6.81
CA THR A 177 10.93 21.79 6.36
C THR A 177 9.60 21.33 6.92
N PHE A 178 8.80 22.30 7.38
CA PHE A 178 7.41 22.10 7.75
C PHE A 178 6.54 23.14 7.07
N VAL A 179 5.68 22.68 6.15
CA VAL A 179 4.75 23.51 5.39
C VAL A 179 3.36 23.37 6.00
N SER A 180 2.76 24.50 6.39
CA SER A 180 1.35 24.58 6.79
C SER A 180 0.58 25.56 5.91
N THR A 181 -0.70 25.27 5.70
CA THR A 181 -1.58 26.05 4.82
C THR A 181 -2.90 26.39 5.49
N LYS A 182 -3.44 27.56 5.20
CA LYS A 182 -4.83 27.92 5.49
C LYS A 182 -5.39 28.71 4.31
N GLY A 183 -6.34 28.15 3.59
CA GLY A 183 -6.74 28.71 2.29
C GLY A 183 -5.53 28.88 1.37
N ASN A 184 -5.25 30.12 0.95
CA ASN A 184 -4.10 30.45 0.08
C ASN A 184 -2.88 31.03 0.82
N ASP A 185 -2.91 31.06 2.14
CA ASP A 185 -1.77 31.43 2.98
C ASP A 185 -0.92 30.17 3.24
N VAL A 186 0.40 30.30 3.04
CA VAL A 186 1.37 29.20 3.18
C VAL A 186 2.47 29.65 4.13
N SER A 187 2.76 28.87 5.16
CA SER A 187 3.89 29.10 6.08
C SER A 187 4.89 27.96 5.94
N ILE A 188 6.17 28.30 5.73
CA ILE A 188 7.26 27.32 5.61
C ILE A 188 8.24 27.58 6.75
N GLY A 189 8.28 26.67 7.73
CA GLY A 189 9.34 26.57 8.73
C GLY A 189 10.53 25.82 8.16
N ILE A 190 11.74 26.32 8.39
CA ILE A 190 13.00 25.80 7.83
C ILE A 190 14.03 25.69 8.95
N THR A 191 14.42 24.47 9.29
CA THR A 191 15.53 24.16 10.19
C THR A 191 16.81 24.00 9.39
N LEU A 192 17.86 24.68 9.80
CA LEU A 192 19.16 24.71 9.13
C LEU A 192 20.13 23.70 9.76
N ARG A 193 20.98 23.12 8.91
CA ARG A 193 22.17 22.36 9.33
C ARG A 193 23.42 23.19 9.06
N ASN A 194 24.42 23.11 9.93
CA ASN A 194 25.77 23.60 9.62
C ASN A 194 26.85 22.85 10.40
N ALA A 195 27.60 21.99 9.72
CA ALA A 195 28.73 21.26 10.31
C ALA A 195 30.03 22.09 10.39
N GLY A 196 30.04 23.32 9.88
CA GLY A 196 31.19 24.23 9.91
C GLY A 196 31.04 25.36 10.93
N LYS A 197 31.88 26.39 10.82
CA LYS A 197 31.72 27.61 11.61
C LYS A 197 30.46 28.37 11.18
N ALA A 198 29.81 29.00 12.16
CA ALA A 198 28.74 29.95 11.92
C ALA A 198 29.16 30.99 10.88
N VAL A 199 28.36 31.17 9.84
CA VAL A 199 28.68 32.04 8.70
C VAL A 199 27.43 32.74 8.21
N GLY A 200 27.49 34.05 8.01
CA GLY A 200 26.36 34.81 7.46
C GLY A 200 25.92 34.27 6.10
N GLY A 201 24.65 34.44 5.78
CA GLY A 201 24.06 33.84 4.58
C GLY A 201 22.65 34.32 4.27
N THR A 202 22.00 33.62 3.37
CA THR A 202 20.61 33.86 2.99
C THR A 202 19.86 32.55 2.80
N VAL A 203 18.57 32.55 3.14
CA VAL A 203 17.62 31.49 2.78
C VAL A 203 16.63 32.07 1.79
N ARG A 204 16.62 31.53 0.57
CA ARG A 204 15.66 31.90 -0.48
C ARG A 204 14.72 30.73 -0.74
N THR A 205 13.42 30.92 -0.64
CA THR A 205 12.45 29.89 -1.04
C THR A 205 11.57 30.39 -2.18
N GLU A 206 11.45 29.56 -3.20
CA GLU A 206 10.63 29.79 -4.39
C GLU A 206 9.53 28.74 -4.47
N ILE A 207 8.28 29.17 -4.66
CA ILE A 207 7.15 28.25 -4.85
C ILE A 207 6.87 28.13 -6.35
N VAL A 208 6.92 26.90 -6.84
CA VAL A 208 6.55 26.52 -8.21
C VAL A 208 5.41 25.52 -8.17
N ARG A 209 4.60 25.45 -9.24
CA ARG A 209 3.55 24.44 -9.34
C ARG A 209 4.13 23.16 -9.94
N VAL A 210 3.71 22.02 -9.42
CA VAL A 210 4.01 20.72 -10.01
C VAL A 210 3.00 20.48 -11.12
N ILE A 211 3.50 20.21 -12.32
CA ILE A 211 2.73 19.65 -13.43
C ILE A 211 2.70 18.14 -13.20
N ASN A 212 1.67 17.69 -12.50
CA ASN A 212 1.36 16.27 -12.46
C ASN A 212 0.79 15.87 -13.83
N PRO A 213 1.25 14.77 -14.48
CA PRO A 213 0.33 14.05 -15.34
C PRO A 213 -0.83 13.67 -14.42
N GLY A 214 -2.05 14.06 -14.77
CA GLY A 214 -3.20 13.97 -13.88
C GLY A 214 -3.58 12.52 -13.51
N SER A 215 -4.87 12.33 -13.26
CA SER A 215 -5.57 11.09 -12.91
C SER A 215 -5.39 9.87 -13.83
N SER A 216 -4.46 9.88 -14.77
CA SER A 216 -4.20 8.84 -15.76
C SER A 216 -2.73 8.40 -15.69
N VAL A 217 -2.26 8.07 -14.48
CA VAL A 217 -0.90 7.58 -14.25
C VAL A 217 -0.81 6.12 -14.70
N THR A 218 -0.16 5.87 -15.83
CA THR A 218 -0.01 4.51 -16.40
C THR A 218 1.33 3.83 -16.09
N GLY A 219 2.24 4.49 -15.37
CA GLY A 219 3.58 3.98 -15.04
C GLY A 219 4.32 4.90 -14.05
N PRO A 220 5.64 4.70 -13.84
CA PRO A 220 6.48 5.60 -13.05
C PRO A 220 6.35 7.03 -13.55
N VAL A 221 6.25 8.00 -12.65
CA VAL A 221 5.98 9.39 -13.04
C VAL A 221 7.11 10.30 -12.65
N GLU A 222 7.61 10.98 -13.67
CA GLU A 222 8.47 12.12 -13.46
C GLU A 222 7.68 13.31 -12.90
N VAL A 223 8.19 13.89 -11.82
CA VAL A 223 7.68 15.15 -11.29
C VAL A 223 8.12 16.28 -12.24
N ILE A 224 7.18 16.82 -13.01
CA ILE A 224 7.42 17.97 -13.88
C ILE A 224 7.03 19.24 -13.11
N VAL A 225 7.78 20.33 -13.25
CA VAL A 225 7.42 21.64 -12.68
C VAL A 225 7.18 22.66 -13.79
N ASP A 226 6.23 23.58 -13.59
CA ASP A 226 5.84 24.55 -14.63
C ASP A 226 6.88 25.64 -14.95
N GLY A 227 8.04 25.59 -14.28
CA GLY A 227 9.18 26.50 -14.44
C GLY A 227 8.88 27.96 -14.09
N LYS A 228 7.65 28.29 -13.67
CA LYS A 228 7.20 29.65 -13.37
C LYS A 228 7.11 29.85 -11.87
N THR A 229 8.09 30.58 -11.32
CA THR A 229 8.07 31.01 -9.92
C THR A 229 6.79 31.80 -9.64
N ARG A 230 5.92 31.27 -8.77
CA ARG A 230 4.69 31.93 -8.33
C ARG A 230 4.98 33.02 -7.31
N LYS A 231 5.89 32.73 -6.38
CA LYS A 231 6.35 33.67 -5.35
C LYS A 231 7.73 33.27 -4.84
N ALA A 232 8.52 34.25 -4.43
CA ALA A 232 9.82 34.04 -3.80
C ALA A 232 10.00 34.95 -2.60
N ILE A 233 10.63 34.45 -1.53
CA ILE A 233 11.04 35.22 -0.36
C ILE A 233 12.53 34.96 -0.10
N VAL A 234 13.24 35.99 0.35
CA VAL A 234 14.65 35.90 0.73
C VAL A 234 14.82 36.45 2.14
N THR A 235 15.30 35.63 3.05
CA THR A 235 15.67 36.01 4.42
C THR A 235 17.19 36.12 4.52
N LYS A 236 17.70 37.23 5.06
CA LYS A 236 19.12 37.39 5.39
C LYS A 236 19.37 36.86 6.80
N LEU A 237 20.50 36.19 6.99
CA LEU A 237 20.92 35.63 8.26
C LEU A 237 22.28 36.20 8.65
N ASP A 238 22.39 36.64 9.91
CA ASP A 238 23.68 37.03 10.49
C ASP A 238 24.63 35.84 10.58
N ALA A 239 24.07 34.65 10.87
CA ALA A 239 24.76 33.37 10.80
C ALA A 239 23.80 32.23 10.42
N VAL A 240 24.27 31.35 9.56
CA VAL A 240 23.73 29.99 9.37
C VAL A 240 24.37 29.12 10.45
N THR A 241 23.55 28.59 11.36
CA THR A 241 23.96 27.73 12.48
C THR A 241 23.24 26.40 12.41
N ASP A 242 23.81 25.38 13.05
CA ASP A 242 23.12 24.11 13.24
C ASP A 242 21.91 24.32 14.16
N GLY A 243 20.75 23.78 13.77
CA GLY A 243 19.48 23.98 14.47
C GLY A 243 18.88 25.39 14.32
N GLY A 244 19.45 26.27 13.50
CA GLY A 244 18.89 27.60 13.27
C GLY A 244 17.55 27.53 12.55
N GLU A 245 16.57 28.34 12.97
CA GLU A 245 15.22 28.31 12.41
C GLU A 245 14.88 29.56 11.59
N VAL A 246 14.16 29.37 10.50
CA VAL A 246 13.64 30.43 9.63
C VAL A 246 12.18 30.15 9.30
N ILE A 247 11.33 31.17 9.42
CA ILE A 247 9.92 31.09 8.99
C ILE A 247 9.70 32.06 7.83
N GLN A 248 9.12 31.56 6.74
CA GLN A 248 8.72 32.37 5.59
C GLN A 248 7.22 32.20 5.30
N LYS A 249 6.50 33.31 5.16
CA LYS A 249 5.05 33.34 4.93
C LYS A 249 4.72 33.85 3.54
N PHE A 250 3.99 33.04 2.78
CA PHE A 250 3.56 33.29 1.41
C PHE A 250 2.04 33.44 1.35
N LYS A 251 1.58 34.06 0.27
CA LYS A 251 0.16 34.19 -0.09
C LYS A 251 0.07 34.04 -1.60
N LEU A 252 -0.66 33.04 -2.07
CA LEU A 252 -0.76 32.67 -3.49
C LEU A 252 -2.08 33.22 -4.08
N LYS A 253 -1.99 34.07 -5.11
CA LYS A 253 -3.17 34.78 -5.65
C LYS A 253 -4.13 33.87 -6.45
N ASP A 254 -3.58 32.89 -7.18
CA ASP A 254 -4.34 31.94 -8.00
C ASP A 254 -4.04 30.50 -7.53
N ALA A 255 -4.26 30.26 -6.23
CA ALA A 255 -4.04 28.97 -5.61
C ALA A 255 -5.00 27.91 -6.18
N ARG A 256 -4.46 26.74 -6.50
CA ARG A 256 -5.24 25.53 -6.72
C ARG A 256 -5.10 24.63 -5.51
N PHE A 257 -6.19 23.97 -5.14
CA PHE A 257 -6.28 23.20 -3.90
C PHE A 257 -6.18 21.73 -4.20
N TRP A 258 -5.52 21.01 -3.30
CA TRP A 258 -5.44 19.57 -3.30
C TRP A 258 -6.73 18.98 -2.71
N SER A 259 -7.31 18.01 -3.40
CA SER A 259 -8.32 17.08 -2.90
C SER A 259 -8.13 15.71 -3.58
N PRO A 260 -8.80 14.64 -3.12
CA PRO A 260 -8.76 13.34 -3.81
C PRO A 260 -9.16 13.42 -5.29
N GLU A 261 -10.11 14.29 -5.64
CA GLU A 261 -10.58 14.49 -7.01
C GLU A 261 -9.70 15.45 -7.82
N ALA A 262 -8.98 16.35 -7.14
CA ALA A 262 -8.10 17.36 -7.73
C ALA A 262 -6.75 17.42 -7.00
N PRO A 263 -5.82 16.47 -7.27
CA PRO A 263 -4.54 16.37 -6.55
C PRO A 263 -3.51 17.42 -7.02
N GLU A 264 -3.80 18.68 -6.79
CA GLU A 264 -2.96 19.83 -7.16
C GLU A 264 -1.78 20.00 -6.20
N LEU A 265 -0.56 20.00 -6.73
CA LEU A 265 0.69 20.02 -5.95
C LEU A 265 1.59 21.21 -6.28
N TYR A 266 2.37 21.62 -5.29
CA TYR A 266 3.39 22.66 -5.37
C TYR A 266 4.72 22.12 -4.84
N GLN A 267 5.81 22.77 -5.26
CA GLN A 267 7.13 22.50 -4.72
C GLN A 267 7.74 23.80 -4.21
N ALA A 268 8.22 23.77 -2.97
CA ALA A 268 9.05 24.81 -2.38
C ALA A 268 10.53 24.48 -2.63
N VAL A 269 11.19 25.31 -3.43
CA VAL A 269 12.63 25.22 -3.72
C VAL A 269 13.36 26.13 -2.75
N THR A 270 13.89 25.57 -1.67
CA THR A 270 14.63 26.29 -0.62
C THR A 270 16.13 26.24 -0.91
N THR A 271 16.73 27.41 -1.12
CA THR A 271 18.16 27.58 -1.35
C THR A 271 18.81 28.27 -0.16
N VAL A 272 19.74 27.59 0.51
CA VAL A 272 20.63 28.18 1.51
C VAL A 272 21.93 28.61 0.83
N THR A 273 22.30 29.87 0.96
CA THR A 273 23.57 30.40 0.41
C THR A 273 24.39 31.03 1.52
N THR A 274 25.63 30.56 1.72
CA THR A 274 26.56 31.15 2.70
C THR A 274 27.38 32.27 2.06
N ARG A 275 27.85 33.23 2.86
CA ARG A 275 28.72 34.34 2.40
C ARG A 275 30.02 33.86 1.76
N GLY A 276 30.47 32.65 2.12
CA GLY A 276 31.63 31.97 1.51
C GLY A 276 31.34 31.30 0.16
N GLY A 277 30.13 31.41 -0.38
CA GLY A 277 29.75 30.86 -1.69
C GLY A 277 29.21 29.43 -1.67
N GLY A 278 29.06 28.81 -0.49
CA GLY A 278 28.39 27.52 -0.36
C GLY A 278 26.90 27.63 -0.68
N LYS A 279 26.37 26.66 -1.42
CA LYS A 279 24.95 26.62 -1.83
C LYS A 279 24.38 25.22 -1.58
N ASP A 280 23.25 25.17 -0.91
CA ASP A 280 22.41 23.97 -0.73
C ASP A 280 21.03 24.23 -1.31
N VAL A 281 20.44 23.24 -1.98
CA VAL A 281 19.08 23.32 -2.53
C VAL A 281 18.29 22.15 -1.97
N TYR A 282 17.13 22.45 -1.42
CA TYR A 282 16.22 21.52 -0.78
C TYR A 282 14.83 21.69 -1.36
N LEU A 283 14.16 20.59 -1.66
CA LEU A 283 12.88 20.53 -2.32
C LEU A 283 11.85 19.96 -1.34
N THR A 284 10.72 20.66 -1.20
CA THR A 284 9.59 20.19 -0.38
C THR A 284 8.33 20.25 -1.22
N THR A 285 7.75 19.09 -1.51
CA THR A 285 6.42 19.02 -2.14
C THR A 285 5.35 19.24 -1.08
N PHE A 286 4.28 19.94 -1.45
CA PHE A 286 3.10 20.13 -0.61
C PHE A 286 1.86 20.41 -1.46
N GLY A 287 0.68 20.29 -0.85
CA GLY A 287 -0.61 20.69 -1.44
C GLY A 287 -1.33 21.66 -0.52
N LEU A 288 -2.09 22.61 -1.09
CA LEU A 288 -2.94 23.51 -0.32
C LEU A 288 -4.27 22.81 -0.07
N ARG A 289 -4.61 22.54 1.18
CA ARG A 289 -5.93 22.02 1.56
C ARG A 289 -6.32 22.49 2.95
N ASP A 290 -7.61 22.61 3.18
CA ASP A 290 -8.18 22.78 4.50
C ASP A 290 -8.91 21.49 4.92
N LEU A 291 -8.62 21.01 6.13
CA LEU A 291 -9.30 19.87 6.75
C LEU A 291 -10.15 20.37 7.92
N GLU A 292 -11.42 19.96 7.97
CA GLU A 292 -12.31 20.22 9.10
C GLU A 292 -13.04 18.92 9.48
N TYR A 293 -12.90 18.52 10.74
CA TYR A 293 -13.61 17.38 11.32
C TYR A 293 -14.79 17.89 12.14
N LYS A 294 -15.98 17.86 11.55
CA LYS A 294 -17.21 18.38 12.15
C LYS A 294 -18.03 17.26 12.75
N THR A 295 -19.06 17.64 13.50
CA THR A 295 -19.98 16.68 14.15
C THR A 295 -20.77 15.82 13.16
N ASP A 296 -20.82 16.23 11.89
CA ASP A 296 -21.56 15.61 10.78
C ASP A 296 -20.65 15.05 9.66
N GLY A 297 -19.32 15.05 9.85
CA GLY A 297 -18.38 14.41 8.93
C GLY A 297 -17.06 15.15 8.73
N LEU A 298 -16.22 14.59 7.86
CA LEU A 298 -15.00 15.21 7.36
C LEU A 298 -15.32 16.16 6.22
N TYR A 299 -14.67 17.32 6.20
CA TYR A 299 -14.71 18.28 5.12
C TYR A 299 -13.31 18.56 4.58
N VAL A 300 -13.13 18.42 3.26
CA VAL A 300 -11.92 18.79 2.52
C VAL A 300 -12.24 20.01 1.67
N ASN A 301 -11.56 21.13 1.92
CA ASN A 301 -11.81 22.40 1.23
C ASN A 301 -13.28 22.85 1.30
N GLY A 302 -13.94 22.59 2.44
CA GLY A 302 -15.35 22.92 2.67
C GLY A 302 -16.36 22.00 1.99
N GLN A 303 -15.92 20.95 1.28
CA GLN A 303 -16.80 19.89 0.74
C GLN A 303 -16.82 18.70 1.68
N ARG A 304 -18.01 18.18 2.00
CA ARG A 304 -18.13 16.97 2.82
C ARG A 304 -17.56 15.77 2.05
N THR A 305 -16.62 15.07 2.66
CA THR A 305 -15.88 13.97 2.05
C THR A 305 -15.99 12.75 2.94
N PHE A 306 -16.58 11.67 2.42
CA PHE A 306 -16.65 10.39 3.10
C PHE A 306 -15.37 9.59 2.82
N ILE A 307 -14.80 8.97 3.85
CA ILE A 307 -13.62 8.10 3.74
C ILE A 307 -14.08 6.75 3.19
N LYS A 308 -13.70 6.46 1.94
CA LYS A 308 -13.90 5.19 1.24
C LYS A 308 -12.57 4.47 1.21
N GLY A 309 -12.17 3.94 2.37
CA GLY A 309 -10.81 3.53 2.63
C GLY A 309 -10.60 2.03 2.60
N VAL A 310 -9.35 1.62 2.38
CA VAL A 310 -8.90 0.25 2.57
C VAL A 310 -7.65 0.22 3.44
N CYS A 311 -7.51 -0.83 4.26
CA CYS A 311 -6.26 -1.19 4.92
C CYS A 311 -5.34 -1.87 3.88
N LEU A 312 -4.06 -1.48 3.87
CA LEU A 312 -3.03 -2.10 3.04
C LEU A 312 -1.81 -2.47 3.89
N HIS A 313 -1.42 -3.75 3.80
CA HIS A 313 -0.08 -4.19 4.16
C HIS A 313 0.96 -3.75 3.11
N HIS A 314 2.24 -3.88 3.44
CA HIS A 314 3.35 -3.30 2.67
C HIS A 314 3.90 -4.20 1.55
N ASP A 315 3.55 -5.48 1.50
CA ASP A 315 3.99 -6.35 0.40
C ASP A 315 3.25 -6.03 -0.91
N ALA A 316 3.92 -6.30 -2.02
CA ALA A 316 3.40 -6.15 -3.37
C ALA A 316 3.22 -7.52 -4.05
N GLY A 317 2.66 -8.49 -3.31
CA GLY A 317 2.37 -9.84 -3.80
C GLY A 317 3.64 -10.63 -4.10
N ALA A 318 3.78 -11.07 -5.36
CA ALA A 318 4.91 -11.89 -5.79
C ALA A 318 6.29 -11.21 -5.68
N LEU A 319 6.33 -9.87 -5.56
CA LEU A 319 7.55 -9.10 -5.31
C LEU A 319 7.96 -9.09 -3.82
N GLY A 320 7.14 -9.65 -2.94
CA GLY A 320 7.33 -9.59 -1.50
C GLY A 320 7.32 -8.15 -0.99
N ALA A 321 8.18 -7.87 -0.02
CA ALA A 321 8.29 -6.54 0.55
C ALA A 321 9.07 -5.54 -0.34
N ALA A 322 9.75 -6.00 -1.40
CA ALA A 322 10.60 -5.12 -2.21
C ALA A 322 9.77 -4.03 -2.91
N TRP A 323 10.08 -2.77 -2.62
CA TRP A 323 9.39 -1.63 -3.23
C TRP A 323 9.58 -1.63 -4.76
N ASN A 324 8.48 -1.43 -5.48
CA ASN A 324 8.48 -1.17 -6.91
C ASN A 324 7.34 -0.20 -7.27
N GLU A 325 7.67 0.95 -7.85
CA GLU A 325 6.68 1.99 -8.17
C GLU A 325 5.61 1.50 -9.15
N THR A 326 5.98 0.73 -10.19
CA THR A 326 5.03 0.20 -11.18
C THR A 326 3.97 -0.70 -10.53
N ALA A 327 4.39 -1.60 -9.63
CA ALA A 327 3.47 -2.47 -8.90
C ALA A 327 2.49 -1.67 -8.04
N TRP A 328 2.96 -0.63 -7.34
CA TRP A 328 2.11 0.21 -6.50
C TRP A 328 1.19 1.13 -7.30
N VAL A 329 1.66 1.70 -8.41
CA VAL A 329 0.80 2.44 -9.36
C VAL A 329 -0.33 1.56 -9.88
N ARG A 330 -0.04 0.30 -10.24
CA ARG A 330 -1.07 -0.68 -10.63
C ARG A 330 -2.09 -0.85 -9.50
N ARG A 331 -1.64 -1.21 -8.29
CA ARG A 331 -2.50 -1.46 -7.13
C ARG A 331 -3.41 -0.26 -6.81
N LEU A 332 -2.84 0.94 -6.76
CA LEU A 332 -3.57 2.17 -6.46
C LEU A 332 -4.59 2.52 -7.55
N ASN A 333 -4.27 2.31 -8.83
CA ASN A 333 -5.24 2.52 -9.91
C ASN A 333 -6.45 1.59 -9.78
N MET A 334 -6.23 0.32 -9.44
CA MET A 334 -7.33 -0.63 -9.23
C MET A 334 -8.27 -0.18 -8.11
N LEU A 335 -7.71 0.26 -6.98
CA LEU A 335 -8.49 0.80 -5.86
C LEU A 335 -9.26 2.05 -6.27
N ARG A 336 -8.62 2.97 -6.97
CA ARG A 336 -9.27 4.20 -7.44
C ARG A 336 -10.44 3.92 -8.38
N GLN A 337 -10.29 2.95 -9.29
CA GLN A 337 -11.35 2.51 -10.20
C GLN A 337 -12.52 1.82 -9.49
N MET A 338 -12.25 1.23 -8.31
CA MET A 338 -13.28 0.73 -7.42
C MET A 338 -14.04 1.87 -6.72
N GLY A 339 -13.54 3.11 -6.77
CA GLY A 339 -14.09 4.26 -6.05
C GLY A 339 -13.45 4.50 -4.67
N CYS A 340 -12.38 3.77 -4.33
CA CYS A 340 -11.58 4.03 -3.13
C CYS A 340 -10.92 5.41 -3.22
N ASN A 341 -10.92 6.15 -2.10
CA ASN A 341 -10.29 7.47 -1.99
C ASN A 341 -9.35 7.60 -0.78
N ALA A 342 -9.18 6.53 0.00
CA ALA A 342 -8.37 6.58 1.22
C ALA A 342 -7.60 5.27 1.50
N ILE A 343 -6.48 5.39 2.20
CA ILE A 343 -5.61 4.26 2.57
C ILE A 343 -5.24 4.37 4.04
N ARG A 344 -5.31 3.24 4.76
CA ARG A 344 -4.70 3.08 6.07
C ARG A 344 -3.48 2.19 5.93
N THR A 345 -2.33 2.64 6.42
CA THR A 345 -1.04 1.95 6.29
C THR A 345 -0.87 0.90 7.39
N SER A 346 -1.74 -0.09 7.38
CA SER A 346 -1.84 -1.12 8.41
C SER A 346 -0.60 -2.05 8.42
N HIS A 347 0.21 -2.11 9.48
CA HIS A 347 0.17 -1.35 10.73
C HIS A 347 1.54 -0.77 11.05
N ASN A 348 2.07 0.02 10.13
CA ASN A 348 3.45 0.50 10.19
C ASN A 348 3.70 1.68 9.23
N PRO A 349 4.76 2.48 9.46
CA PRO A 349 5.12 3.57 8.57
C PRO A 349 5.29 3.06 7.14
N PRO A 350 4.66 3.68 6.14
CA PRO A 350 4.71 3.22 4.76
C PRO A 350 6.07 3.50 4.13
N ALA A 351 6.28 2.95 2.93
CA ALA A 351 7.36 3.44 2.08
C ALA A 351 7.12 4.93 1.79
N PRO A 352 8.15 5.78 1.84
CA PRO A 352 8.01 7.21 1.51
C PRO A 352 7.35 7.43 0.15
N GLU A 353 7.68 6.59 -0.82
CA GLU A 353 7.17 6.62 -2.18
C GLU A 353 5.67 6.28 -2.27
N LEU A 354 5.07 5.56 -1.31
CA LEU A 354 3.62 5.33 -1.28
C LEU A 354 2.87 6.64 -1.03
N LEU A 355 3.36 7.47 -0.11
CA LEU A 355 2.75 8.77 0.17
C LEU A 355 2.92 9.74 -1.02
N ASP A 356 4.07 9.68 -1.70
CA ASP A 356 4.27 10.39 -2.97
C ASP A 356 3.19 10.02 -4.01
N LEU A 357 2.89 8.73 -4.14
CA LEU A 357 1.82 8.24 -5.02
C LEU A 357 0.43 8.70 -4.55
N CYS A 358 0.14 8.62 -3.25
CA CYS A 358 -1.12 9.08 -2.68
C CYS A 358 -1.37 10.57 -2.94
N ASP A 359 -0.34 11.41 -2.77
CA ASP A 359 -0.40 12.84 -3.08
C ASP A 359 -0.76 13.10 -4.54
N ARG A 360 -0.16 12.35 -5.46
CA ARG A 360 -0.30 12.54 -6.92
C ARG A 360 -1.58 11.95 -7.48
N MET A 361 -2.02 10.82 -6.93
CA MET A 361 -3.19 10.08 -7.39
C MET A 361 -4.48 10.50 -6.68
N GLY A 362 -4.36 11.24 -5.58
CA GLY A 362 -5.50 11.76 -4.83
C GLY A 362 -6.08 10.74 -3.86
N PHE A 363 -5.27 10.27 -2.91
CA PHE A 363 -5.72 9.44 -1.79
C PHE A 363 -5.55 10.19 -0.46
N LEU A 364 -6.54 10.08 0.42
CA LEU A 364 -6.41 10.41 1.84
C LEU A 364 -5.64 9.29 2.55
N VAL A 365 -4.84 9.60 3.56
CA VAL A 365 -4.04 8.61 4.28
C VAL A 365 -4.20 8.74 5.80
N MET A 366 -4.49 7.61 6.45
CA MET A 366 -4.26 7.39 7.88
C MET A 366 -2.91 6.66 8.02
N ASP A 367 -1.89 7.42 8.46
CA ASP A 367 -0.51 6.96 8.54
C ASP A 367 -0.22 6.43 9.96
N GLU A 368 0.23 5.18 10.06
CA GLU A 368 0.17 4.41 11.30
C GLU A 368 1.55 3.99 11.82
N LEU A 369 1.78 4.24 13.12
CA LEU A 369 3.06 4.00 13.75
C LEU A 369 3.39 2.52 13.95
N THR A 370 2.50 1.74 14.56
CA THR A 370 2.83 0.37 14.99
C THR A 370 1.61 -0.46 15.37
N ASP A 371 1.76 -1.78 15.32
CA ASP A 371 0.75 -2.78 15.69
C ASP A 371 0.70 -3.09 17.20
N THR A 372 1.72 -2.74 17.97
CA THR A 372 1.82 -3.13 19.38
C THR A 372 2.56 -2.08 20.18
N TRP A 373 2.15 -1.86 21.43
CA TRP A 373 2.86 -1.03 22.39
C TRP A 373 3.70 -1.90 23.33
N THR A 374 3.48 -1.85 24.65
CA THR A 374 4.28 -2.60 25.63
C THR A 374 3.77 -4.02 25.85
N ILE A 375 2.48 -4.29 25.59
CA ILE A 375 1.90 -5.62 25.68
C ILE A 375 2.11 -6.35 24.34
N PRO A 376 2.95 -7.41 24.31
CA PRO A 376 3.34 -8.05 23.06
C PRO A 376 2.19 -8.80 22.40
N LYS A 377 2.02 -8.60 21.09
CA LYS A 377 1.24 -9.50 20.20
C LYS A 377 2.07 -10.70 19.71
N LYS A 378 3.39 -10.52 19.64
CA LYS A 378 4.38 -11.51 19.23
C LYS A 378 5.57 -11.44 20.15
N GLU A 379 6.16 -12.60 20.48
CA GLU A 379 7.22 -12.71 21.48
C GLU A 379 8.40 -11.78 21.18
N ASN A 380 8.84 -11.75 19.92
CA ASN A 380 9.97 -10.93 19.46
C ASN A 380 9.53 -9.68 18.69
N GLY A 381 8.26 -9.27 18.80
CA GLY A 381 7.71 -8.11 18.08
C GLY A 381 8.14 -6.76 18.64
N TYR A 382 7.55 -5.68 18.10
CA TYR A 382 7.92 -4.30 18.42
C TYR A 382 7.80 -3.92 19.90
N ALA A 383 7.03 -4.66 20.70
CA ALA A 383 6.94 -4.44 22.14
C ALA A 383 8.30 -4.50 22.86
N ARG A 384 9.28 -5.23 22.32
CA ARG A 384 10.66 -5.25 22.84
C ARG A 384 11.44 -3.96 22.59
N LEU A 385 11.01 -3.17 21.61
CA LEU A 385 11.63 -1.90 21.21
C LEU A 385 10.89 -0.68 21.77
N PHE A 386 9.61 -0.85 22.11
CA PHE A 386 8.69 0.26 22.39
C PHE A 386 9.25 1.30 23.36
N ASP A 387 9.68 0.89 24.55
CA ASP A 387 10.13 1.80 25.61
C ASP A 387 11.30 2.70 25.20
N GLU A 388 12.17 2.22 24.30
CA GLU A 388 13.35 2.97 23.86
C GLU A 388 13.14 3.69 22.50
N TRP A 389 12.26 3.16 21.65
CA TRP A 389 12.19 3.53 20.23
C TRP A 389 10.88 4.18 19.80
N ALA A 390 9.77 4.03 20.52
CA ALA A 390 8.46 4.54 20.09
C ALA A 390 8.47 6.04 19.75
N ASP A 391 9.06 6.87 20.62
CA ASP A 391 9.17 8.31 20.37
C ASP A 391 10.06 8.63 19.15
N LYS A 392 11.15 7.89 18.96
CA LYS A 392 12.09 8.12 17.86
C LYS A 392 11.44 7.73 16.53
N ASP A 393 10.75 6.59 16.50
CA ASP A 393 10.04 6.09 15.33
C ASP A 393 8.86 6.99 14.95
N LEU A 394 8.06 7.43 15.94
CA LEU A 394 6.95 8.34 15.72
C LEU A 394 7.42 9.71 15.20
N LYS A 395 8.49 10.27 15.79
CA LYS A 395 9.08 11.53 15.31
C LYS A 395 9.66 11.39 13.92
N ALA A 396 10.33 10.29 13.62
CA ALA A 396 10.88 10.03 12.30
C ALA A 396 9.78 9.95 11.24
N MET A 397 8.69 9.22 11.52
CA MET A 397 7.50 9.15 10.65
C MET A 397 6.92 10.56 10.42
N ILE A 398 6.56 11.28 11.48
CA ILE A 398 5.92 12.60 11.35
C ILE A 398 6.83 13.60 10.62
N HIS A 399 8.12 13.66 10.95
CA HIS A 399 9.03 14.61 10.30
C HIS A 399 9.19 14.34 8.82
N ARG A 400 9.31 13.06 8.44
CA ARG A 400 9.35 12.61 7.05
C ARG A 400 8.08 13.02 6.31
N ASP A 401 6.92 12.84 6.95
CA ASP A 401 5.64 12.77 6.24
C ASP A 401 4.72 13.99 6.38
N ARG A 402 4.95 14.88 7.36
CA ARG A 402 4.08 16.03 7.67
C ARG A 402 3.79 17.00 6.52
N ASN A 403 4.58 16.96 5.44
CA ASN A 403 4.36 17.80 4.27
C ASN A 403 3.46 17.17 3.19
N HIS A 404 3.14 15.87 3.30
CA HIS A 404 2.25 15.18 2.36
C HIS A 404 0.81 15.65 2.52
N PRO A 405 0.18 16.22 1.47
CA PRO A 405 -1.24 16.55 1.52
C PRO A 405 -2.17 15.34 1.66
N SER A 406 -1.75 14.15 1.23
CA SER A 406 -2.54 12.93 1.42
C SER A 406 -2.76 12.56 2.88
N VAL A 407 -1.75 12.72 3.74
CA VAL A 407 -1.87 12.37 5.15
C VAL A 407 -2.88 13.29 5.84
N ILE A 408 -3.90 12.72 6.46
CA ILE A 408 -4.96 13.45 7.17
C ILE A 408 -5.06 13.08 8.66
N ILE A 409 -4.59 11.89 9.04
CA ILE A 409 -4.67 11.34 10.39
C ILE A 409 -3.35 10.64 10.74
N TRP A 410 -2.84 10.87 11.95
CA TRP A 410 -1.77 10.08 12.54
C TRP A 410 -2.37 8.98 13.42
N SER A 411 -2.13 7.71 13.10
CA SER A 411 -2.56 6.57 13.93
C SER A 411 -1.44 6.16 14.90
N ILE A 412 -1.73 6.20 16.19
CA ILE A 412 -0.74 5.90 17.24
C ILE A 412 -0.64 4.39 17.55
N GLY A 413 -1.55 3.57 17.03
CA GLY A 413 -1.55 2.14 17.25
C GLY A 413 -2.78 1.41 16.71
N ASN A 414 -2.69 0.09 16.68
CA ASN A 414 -3.78 -0.81 16.30
C ASN A 414 -3.96 -1.94 17.33
N GLU A 415 -5.17 -2.11 17.86
CA GLU A 415 -5.60 -3.24 18.69
C GLU A 415 -4.61 -3.60 19.81
N THR A 416 -4.02 -2.58 20.43
CA THR A 416 -3.05 -2.76 21.51
C THR A 416 -3.77 -3.25 22.77
N GLY A 417 -3.16 -4.16 23.53
CA GLY A 417 -3.79 -4.72 24.73
C GLY A 417 -4.13 -3.64 25.76
N GLU A 418 -3.36 -2.55 25.78
CA GLU A 418 -3.47 -1.43 26.70
C GLU A 418 -4.82 -0.72 26.67
N GLN A 419 -5.58 -0.79 25.57
CA GLN A 419 -6.94 -0.25 25.52
C GLN A 419 -7.88 -0.85 26.60
N GLY A 420 -7.56 -2.06 27.08
CA GLY A 420 -8.28 -2.76 28.16
C GLY A 420 -7.81 -2.42 29.58
N TYR A 421 -6.75 -1.62 29.74
CA TYR A 421 -6.09 -1.38 31.03
C TYR A 421 -6.00 0.13 31.34
N PRO A 422 -6.96 0.71 32.10
CA PRO A 422 -7.00 2.14 32.40
C PRO A 422 -5.70 2.72 32.96
N GLU A 423 -4.97 1.96 33.77
CA GLU A 423 -3.67 2.34 34.31
C GLU A 423 -2.56 2.51 33.25
N LYS A 424 -2.78 2.02 32.03
CA LYS A 424 -1.86 2.12 30.89
C LYS A 424 -2.26 3.17 29.85
N TYR A 425 -3.40 3.85 30.02
CA TYR A 425 -3.87 4.87 29.06
C TYR A 425 -2.90 6.06 28.89
N GLY A 426 -1.98 6.26 29.85
CA GLY A 426 -0.90 7.24 29.75
C GLY A 426 -0.03 7.08 28.51
N ILE A 427 0.12 5.85 27.97
CA ILE A 427 0.87 5.60 26.73
C ILE A 427 0.17 6.26 25.54
N ALA A 428 -1.15 6.08 25.42
CA ALA A 428 -1.93 6.65 24.33
C ALA A 428 -1.92 8.19 24.39
N TYR A 429 -2.06 8.77 25.60
CA TYR A 429 -1.93 10.22 25.80
C TYR A 429 -0.55 10.73 25.38
N HIS A 430 0.52 10.05 25.77
CA HIS A 430 1.89 10.44 25.44
C HIS A 430 2.14 10.42 23.93
N LEU A 431 1.73 9.35 23.23
CA LEU A 431 1.90 9.28 21.77
C LEU A 431 1.08 10.36 21.05
N THR A 432 -0.15 10.65 21.52
CA THR A 432 -0.95 11.76 21.00
C THR A 432 -0.28 13.11 21.23
N GLU A 433 0.29 13.34 22.41
CA GLU A 433 1.04 14.57 22.73
C GLU A 433 2.27 14.72 21.83
N VAL A 434 3.02 13.64 21.59
CA VAL A 434 4.13 13.64 20.63
C VAL A 434 3.64 14.03 19.24
N CYS A 435 2.51 13.48 18.78
CA CYS A 435 1.95 13.86 17.48
C CYS A 435 1.65 15.36 17.39
N HIS A 436 0.95 15.92 18.38
CA HIS A 436 0.59 17.34 18.39
C HIS A 436 1.80 18.28 18.50
N ASN A 437 2.84 17.87 19.22
CA ASN A 437 4.08 18.63 19.36
C ASN A 437 4.88 18.68 18.05
N GLU A 438 4.89 17.58 17.29
CA GLU A 438 5.69 17.45 16.07
C GLU A 438 4.94 17.89 14.80
N ASP A 439 3.60 17.76 14.80
CA ASP A 439 2.67 18.24 13.79
C ASP A 439 1.29 18.56 14.40
N SER A 440 1.05 19.83 14.70
CA SER A 440 -0.25 20.32 15.20
C SER A 440 -1.33 20.51 14.13
N THR A 441 -1.05 20.17 12.85
CA THR A 441 -1.98 20.41 11.74
C THR A 441 -2.89 19.21 11.42
N ARG A 442 -2.67 18.06 12.08
CA ARG A 442 -3.42 16.83 11.88
C ARG A 442 -3.88 16.25 13.22
N LEU A 443 -5.00 15.53 13.16
CA LEU A 443 -5.58 14.86 14.31
C LEU A 443 -5.01 13.45 14.48
N THR A 444 -5.06 12.93 15.70
CA THR A 444 -4.66 11.56 16.03
C THR A 444 -5.83 10.58 16.05
N SER A 445 -5.55 9.31 15.77
CA SER A 445 -6.50 8.20 15.87
C SER A 445 -5.81 6.93 16.38
N PHE A 446 -6.61 5.90 16.63
CA PHE A 446 -6.19 4.56 17.03
C PHE A 446 -7.24 3.55 16.56
N GLY A 447 -6.82 2.35 16.14
CA GLY A 447 -7.75 1.25 15.80
C GLY A 447 -8.14 0.41 17.01
N SER A 448 -9.37 0.53 17.52
CA SER A 448 -9.85 -0.15 18.73
C SER A 448 -10.85 -1.26 18.43
N ASP A 449 -10.45 -2.50 18.69
CA ASP A 449 -11.32 -3.69 18.59
C ASP A 449 -12.08 -3.99 19.90
N ASN A 450 -11.63 -3.43 21.02
CA ASN A 450 -12.23 -3.68 22.32
C ASN A 450 -13.52 -2.84 22.52
N PRO A 451 -14.71 -3.46 22.53
CA PRO A 451 -15.98 -2.74 22.65
C PRO A 451 -16.11 -2.00 23.98
N TRP A 452 -15.48 -2.50 25.05
CA TRP A 452 -15.51 -1.86 26.37
C TRP A 452 -14.76 -0.53 26.37
N ALA A 453 -13.64 -0.43 25.66
CA ALA A 453 -12.79 0.76 25.61
C ALA A 453 -13.54 2.00 25.08
N SER A 454 -14.51 1.80 24.19
CA SER A 454 -15.37 2.87 23.64
C SER A 454 -16.24 3.58 24.69
N GLY A 455 -16.49 2.93 25.83
CA GLY A 455 -17.21 3.49 26.98
C GLY A 455 -16.31 4.03 28.09
N GLN A 456 -14.99 3.86 27.98
CA GLN A 456 -14.00 4.26 28.98
C GLN A 456 -13.21 5.50 28.57
N ASP A 457 -12.44 6.06 29.49
CA ASP A 457 -11.60 7.24 29.23
C ASP A 457 -10.54 7.02 28.14
N PHE A 458 -10.31 5.77 27.71
CA PHE A 458 -9.45 5.46 26.58
C PHE A 458 -9.78 6.32 25.36
N ARG A 459 -11.06 6.46 25.02
CA ARG A 459 -11.56 7.24 23.86
C ARG A 459 -11.16 8.73 23.88
N ASN A 460 -10.79 9.26 25.05
CA ASN A 460 -10.37 10.64 25.24
C ASN A 460 -8.87 10.84 25.03
N THR A 461 -8.09 9.76 24.86
CA THR A 461 -6.63 9.81 24.68
C THR A 461 -6.17 10.12 23.24
N MET A 462 -7.10 10.15 22.28
CA MET A 462 -6.89 10.48 20.87
C MET A 462 -7.96 11.45 20.38
N ASP A 463 -7.77 12.09 19.22
CA ASP A 463 -8.73 13.06 18.68
C ASP A 463 -9.96 12.40 18.03
N ILE A 464 -9.73 11.37 17.21
CA ILE A 464 -10.74 10.62 16.44
C ILE A 464 -10.77 9.18 16.95
N TYR A 465 -11.93 8.70 17.40
CA TYR A 465 -12.02 7.32 17.86
C TYR A 465 -12.21 6.34 16.68
N GLY A 466 -11.28 5.40 16.49
CA GLY A 466 -11.37 4.37 15.46
C GLY A 466 -11.93 3.06 16.01
N PHE A 467 -12.99 2.56 15.38
CA PHE A 467 -13.55 1.24 15.67
C PHE A 467 -13.02 0.18 14.71
N ASN A 468 -12.49 -0.91 15.26
CA ASN A 468 -12.24 -2.14 14.52
C ASN A 468 -13.43 -3.08 14.72
N TYR A 469 -14.19 -3.33 13.64
CA TYR A 469 -15.23 -4.36 13.56
C TYR A 469 -16.42 -4.20 14.53
N LYS A 470 -16.80 -2.96 14.89
CA LYS A 470 -17.92 -2.69 15.82
C LYS A 470 -18.94 -1.67 15.27
N PRO A 471 -19.46 -1.82 14.04
CA PRO A 471 -20.40 -0.86 13.47
C PRO A 471 -21.66 -0.66 14.32
N HIS A 472 -22.14 -1.73 14.96
CA HIS A 472 -23.31 -1.70 15.85
C HIS A 472 -23.15 -0.77 17.08
N LEU A 473 -21.94 -0.28 17.37
CA LEU A 473 -21.68 0.67 18.45
C LEU A 473 -21.72 2.13 18.00
N TYR A 474 -21.71 2.44 16.70
CA TYR A 474 -21.62 3.81 16.19
C TYR A 474 -22.69 4.74 16.76
N GLY A 475 -23.96 4.35 16.68
CA GLY A 475 -25.07 5.16 17.19
C GLY A 475 -25.02 5.37 18.70
N LYS A 476 -24.65 4.32 19.45
CA LYS A 476 -24.49 4.41 20.91
C LYS A 476 -23.33 5.32 21.28
N PHE A 477 -22.21 5.20 20.59
CA PHE A 477 -21.02 6.02 20.81
C PHE A 477 -21.29 7.49 20.51
N HIS A 478 -21.91 7.78 19.36
CA HIS A 478 -22.27 9.14 18.95
C HIS A 478 -23.22 9.80 19.95
N ALA A 479 -24.25 9.07 20.40
CA ALA A 479 -25.19 9.57 21.41
C ALA A 479 -24.52 9.87 22.76
N ALA A 480 -23.53 9.06 23.17
CA ALA A 480 -22.80 9.25 24.42
C ALA A 480 -21.69 10.31 24.33
N ASN A 481 -21.18 10.60 23.13
CA ASN A 481 -20.06 11.50 22.89
C ASN A 481 -20.41 12.52 21.78
N PRO A 482 -21.41 13.39 22.00
CA PRO A 482 -21.86 14.32 20.97
C PRO A 482 -20.70 15.21 20.49
N GLY A 483 -20.43 15.14 19.19
CA GLY A 483 -19.38 15.91 18.53
C GLY A 483 -17.97 15.33 18.57
N LYS A 484 -17.75 14.16 19.21
CA LYS A 484 -16.50 13.41 19.08
C LYS A 484 -16.46 12.72 17.70
N PRO A 485 -15.48 13.00 16.84
CA PRO A 485 -15.36 12.31 15.56
C PRO A 485 -15.02 10.83 15.76
N PHE A 486 -15.57 9.97 14.91
CA PHE A 486 -15.29 8.55 14.90
C PHE A 486 -15.36 7.97 13.48
N LEU A 487 -14.71 6.82 13.27
CA LEU A 487 -14.70 6.11 12.00
C LEU A 487 -14.56 4.60 12.21
N GLY A 488 -14.85 3.82 11.17
CA GLY A 488 -14.44 2.42 11.09
C GLY A 488 -12.97 2.34 10.69
N SER A 489 -12.06 2.15 11.64
CA SER A 489 -10.61 2.09 11.37
C SER A 489 -10.19 0.76 10.77
N GLU A 490 -11.00 -0.27 10.98
CA GLU A 490 -10.89 -1.58 10.35
C GLU A 490 -12.28 -2.22 10.25
N THR A 491 -12.74 -2.48 9.03
CA THR A 491 -14.11 -2.96 8.78
C THR A 491 -14.11 -4.24 7.95
N ALA A 492 -15.27 -4.90 7.95
CA ALA A 492 -15.57 -6.15 7.28
C ALA A 492 -14.78 -7.37 7.75
N SER A 493 -13.51 -7.54 7.34
CA SER A 493 -12.79 -8.82 7.46
C SER A 493 -13.56 -10.00 6.86
N THR A 494 -14.38 -9.72 5.84
CA THR A 494 -15.03 -10.76 5.04
C THR A 494 -13.96 -11.51 4.25
N VAL A 495 -14.08 -12.83 4.13
CA VAL A 495 -13.07 -13.68 3.46
C VAL A 495 -13.64 -14.31 2.20
N SER A 496 -12.84 -14.42 1.14
CA SER A 496 -13.23 -15.09 -0.12
C SER A 496 -12.01 -15.54 -0.93
N SER A 497 -12.18 -16.58 -1.72
CA SER A 497 -11.23 -17.03 -2.75
C SER A 497 -11.79 -16.73 -4.13
N ARG A 498 -10.98 -16.13 -5.01
CA ARG A 498 -11.42 -15.72 -6.36
C ARG A 498 -12.04 -16.88 -7.15
N GLY A 499 -13.28 -16.70 -7.60
CA GLY A 499 -13.95 -17.65 -8.49
C GLY A 499 -14.35 -18.98 -7.85
N VAL A 500 -14.27 -19.11 -6.52
CA VAL A 500 -14.68 -20.32 -5.80
C VAL A 500 -16.11 -20.15 -5.31
N TYR A 501 -17.02 -21.04 -5.72
CA TYR A 501 -18.41 -21.03 -5.27
C TYR A 501 -18.82 -22.40 -4.75
N ILE A 502 -19.33 -22.41 -3.51
CA ILE A 502 -19.72 -23.62 -2.78
C ILE A 502 -21.25 -23.63 -2.68
N PHE A 503 -21.85 -24.81 -2.88
CA PHE A 503 -23.30 -24.97 -2.93
C PHE A 503 -23.80 -26.04 -1.96
N PRO A 504 -24.87 -25.79 -1.18
CA PRO A 504 -25.54 -24.48 -1.06
C PRO A 504 -24.64 -23.45 -0.35
N PRO A 505 -24.67 -22.16 -0.76
CA PRO A 505 -23.90 -21.14 -0.06
C PRO A 505 -24.46 -20.94 1.35
N SER A 506 -23.56 -20.71 2.30
CA SER A 506 -23.87 -20.61 3.73
C SER A 506 -23.10 -19.45 4.37
N ASP A 507 -23.64 -18.94 5.46
CA ASP A 507 -22.94 -18.06 6.41
C ASP A 507 -22.14 -18.85 7.46
N LYS A 508 -22.08 -20.17 7.31
CA LYS A 508 -21.35 -21.11 8.17
C LYS A 508 -20.29 -21.86 7.38
N GLU A 509 -19.29 -22.36 8.10
CA GLU A 509 -18.13 -23.05 7.53
C GLU A 509 -18.50 -24.20 6.58
N ASP A 510 -19.54 -24.98 6.90
CA ASP A 510 -19.97 -26.16 6.12
C ASP A 510 -20.47 -25.86 4.69
N GLY A 511 -20.83 -24.61 4.40
CA GLY A 511 -21.17 -24.13 3.05
C GLY A 511 -20.37 -22.90 2.63
N ALA A 512 -19.32 -22.55 3.36
CA ALA A 512 -18.44 -21.42 3.09
C ALA A 512 -16.99 -21.82 2.82
N LEU A 513 -16.54 -22.98 3.32
CA LEU A 513 -15.16 -23.45 3.23
C LEU A 513 -15.10 -24.81 2.54
N ASP A 514 -14.21 -24.94 1.55
CA ASP A 514 -13.89 -26.22 0.92
C ASP A 514 -12.44 -26.23 0.42
N ASN A 515 -11.71 -27.32 0.65
CA ASN A 515 -10.33 -27.49 0.18
C ASN A 515 -9.39 -26.30 0.42
N PHE A 516 -9.45 -25.72 1.63
CA PHE A 516 -8.69 -24.51 2.00
C PHE A 516 -8.99 -23.30 1.13
N GLN A 517 -10.21 -23.22 0.57
CA GLN A 517 -10.72 -22.06 -0.15
C GLN A 517 -12.00 -21.56 0.50
N VAL A 518 -12.32 -20.30 0.24
CA VAL A 518 -13.49 -19.61 0.81
C VAL A 518 -14.45 -19.20 -0.31
N CYS A 519 -15.74 -19.44 -0.09
CA CYS A 519 -16.79 -19.11 -1.04
C CYS A 519 -16.86 -17.60 -1.36
N SER A 520 -16.96 -17.26 -2.66
CA SER A 520 -17.01 -15.89 -3.18
C SER A 520 -18.37 -15.19 -3.09
N PHE A 521 -19.41 -15.83 -2.56
CA PHE A 521 -20.74 -15.20 -2.41
C PHE A 521 -20.80 -14.09 -1.35
N ASP A 522 -19.69 -13.78 -0.65
CA ASP A 522 -19.61 -12.83 0.46
C ASP A 522 -20.77 -13.00 1.45
N MET A 523 -20.95 -14.22 1.94
CA MET A 523 -21.94 -14.56 2.98
C MET A 523 -21.26 -14.99 4.28
N PHE A 524 -19.95 -15.22 4.25
CA PHE A 524 -19.17 -15.71 5.37
C PHE A 524 -18.06 -14.72 5.74
N THR A 525 -17.83 -14.59 7.04
CA THR A 525 -16.82 -13.71 7.63
C THR A 525 -16.10 -14.46 8.73
N VAL A 526 -14.97 -13.91 9.18
CA VAL A 526 -14.37 -14.30 10.45
C VAL A 526 -15.32 -13.95 11.62
N PRO A 527 -15.20 -14.63 12.78
CA PRO A 527 -16.14 -14.46 13.89
C PRO A 527 -16.23 -13.05 14.49
N TRP A 528 -15.16 -12.26 14.37
CA TRP A 528 -15.13 -10.86 14.84
C TRP A 528 -15.55 -9.84 13.78
N GLY A 529 -15.59 -10.25 12.52
CA GLY A 529 -15.88 -9.38 11.38
C GLY A 529 -17.37 -9.22 11.11
N GLN A 530 -17.67 -8.62 9.97
CA GLN A 530 -19.01 -8.33 9.49
C GLN A 530 -19.05 -8.33 7.96
N LEU A 531 -20.23 -8.50 7.38
CA LEU A 531 -20.41 -8.30 5.94
C LEU A 531 -20.33 -6.80 5.60
N PRO A 532 -19.91 -6.42 4.38
CA PRO A 532 -19.95 -5.03 3.95
C PRO A 532 -21.36 -4.43 4.08
N ASP A 533 -22.40 -5.24 3.80
CA ASP A 533 -23.81 -4.85 3.94
C ASP A 533 -24.17 -4.41 5.37
N GLN A 534 -23.56 -5.04 6.39
CA GLN A 534 -23.81 -4.73 7.79
C GLN A 534 -23.11 -3.45 8.23
N GLU A 535 -21.88 -3.22 7.76
CA GLU A 535 -21.16 -1.96 7.98
C GLU A 535 -21.94 -0.79 7.39
N TRP A 536 -22.29 -0.87 6.11
CA TRP A 536 -22.98 0.22 5.39
C TRP A 536 -24.35 0.53 5.96
N ALA A 537 -25.08 -0.49 6.45
CA ALA A 537 -26.36 -0.26 7.12
C ALA A 537 -26.20 0.58 8.41
N GLU A 538 -25.09 0.43 9.13
CA GLU A 538 -24.79 1.27 10.30
C GLU A 538 -24.23 2.64 9.90
N GLU A 539 -23.43 2.75 8.85
CA GLU A 539 -23.00 4.05 8.31
C GLU A 539 -24.19 4.90 7.84
N ASP A 540 -25.14 4.29 7.13
CA ASP A 540 -26.36 4.96 6.64
C ASP A 540 -27.27 5.42 7.80
N ARG A 541 -27.26 4.69 8.93
CA ARG A 541 -27.94 5.10 10.16
C ARG A 541 -27.19 6.18 10.95
N ASN A 542 -25.88 6.26 10.77
CA ASN A 542 -24.98 7.13 11.52
C ASN A 542 -24.16 8.03 10.58
N PRO A 543 -24.80 8.99 9.90
CA PRO A 543 -24.13 9.84 8.91
C PRO A 543 -23.05 10.76 9.50
N SER A 544 -22.86 10.80 10.82
CA SER A 544 -21.73 11.48 11.47
C SER A 544 -20.41 10.68 11.41
N CYS A 545 -20.46 9.39 11.06
CA CYS A 545 -19.26 8.58 10.81
C CYS A 545 -18.41 9.23 9.69
N LEU A 546 -17.10 9.32 9.89
CA LEU A 546 -16.20 9.88 8.87
C LEU A 546 -16.02 8.94 7.67
N GLY A 547 -16.24 7.63 7.86
CA GLY A 547 -16.17 6.57 6.87
C GLY A 547 -15.47 5.32 7.39
N GLU A 548 -14.93 4.52 6.48
CA GLU A 548 -14.35 3.21 6.80
C GLU A 548 -12.97 2.96 6.17
N PHE A 549 -12.24 2.01 6.75
CA PHE A 549 -11.08 1.36 6.16
C PHE A 549 -11.27 -0.16 6.17
N VAL A 550 -11.55 -0.73 5.00
CA VAL A 550 -11.87 -2.16 4.85
C VAL A 550 -10.62 -3.02 5.04
N TRP A 551 -10.73 -4.11 5.82
CA TRP A 551 -9.73 -5.19 5.87
C TRP A 551 -10.04 -6.26 4.79
N THR A 552 -9.32 -6.32 3.66
CA THR A 552 -8.27 -5.43 3.16
C THR A 552 -8.51 -5.05 1.69
N GLY A 553 -7.77 -4.07 1.17
CA GLY A 553 -7.83 -3.71 -0.26
C GLY A 553 -7.31 -4.82 -1.17
N PHE A 554 -6.15 -5.37 -0.82
CA PHE A 554 -5.51 -6.50 -1.50
C PHE A 554 -5.26 -7.63 -0.50
N ASP A 555 -5.27 -8.87 -0.97
CA ASP A 555 -4.64 -9.96 -0.23
C ASP A 555 -3.14 -9.65 -0.09
N TYR A 556 -2.55 -10.25 0.93
CA TYR A 556 -1.18 -10.03 1.36
C TYR A 556 -0.58 -11.35 1.82
N LEU A 557 0.75 -11.41 1.86
CA LEU A 557 1.45 -12.62 2.31
C LEU A 557 1.26 -12.81 3.82
N GLY A 558 0.99 -14.05 4.22
CA GLY A 558 0.69 -14.37 5.60
C GLY A 558 -0.79 -14.22 5.96
N GLU A 559 -1.05 -14.31 7.27
CA GLU A 559 -2.39 -14.30 7.88
C GLU A 559 -3.52 -15.01 7.08
N PRO A 560 -3.34 -16.28 6.65
CA PRO A 560 -4.34 -17.07 5.92
C PRO A 560 -5.63 -17.43 6.68
N THR A 561 -6.19 -16.56 7.53
CA THR A 561 -7.50 -16.76 8.18
C THR A 561 -8.60 -17.00 7.12
N PRO A 562 -9.49 -18.00 7.31
CA PRO A 562 -9.73 -18.81 8.51
C PRO A 562 -8.79 -20.01 8.69
N PHE A 563 -7.90 -20.28 7.74
CA PHE A 563 -6.92 -21.35 7.79
C PHE A 563 -5.63 -20.94 8.52
N ASN A 564 -5.72 -19.96 9.43
CA ASN A 564 -4.62 -19.50 10.29
C ASN A 564 -4.35 -20.45 11.45
N ALA A 565 -5.35 -21.26 11.83
CA ALA A 565 -5.22 -22.32 12.83
C ALA A 565 -4.38 -23.46 12.26
N ASP A 566 -3.09 -23.19 12.06
CA ASP A 566 -2.09 -24.22 12.20
C ASP A 566 -2.22 -24.74 13.62
N LEU A 567 -2.80 -25.94 13.76
CA LEU A 567 -2.98 -26.58 15.05
C LEU A 567 -1.63 -26.82 15.78
N THR A 568 -0.49 -26.64 15.10
CA THR A 568 0.86 -26.67 15.71
C THR A 568 1.24 -25.37 16.44
N ILE A 569 0.52 -24.27 16.24
CA ILE A 569 0.77 -22.96 16.87
C ILE A 569 -0.34 -22.66 17.88
N LEU A 570 -0.18 -23.19 19.08
CA LEU A 570 -1.17 -23.15 20.16
C LEU A 570 -1.42 -21.74 20.75
N THR A 571 -0.64 -20.74 20.34
CA THR A 571 -0.77 -19.34 20.77
C THR A 571 -1.92 -18.60 20.08
N ASN A 572 -2.50 -19.17 19.01
CA ASN A 572 -3.68 -18.64 18.33
C ASN A 572 -4.99 -18.86 19.11
N PHE A 573 -4.96 -19.64 20.18
CA PHE A 573 -6.12 -19.92 21.03
C PHE A 573 -5.96 -19.18 22.37
N HIS A 574 -6.77 -18.15 22.58
CA HIS A 574 -6.78 -17.37 23.83
C HIS A 574 -7.65 -17.99 24.93
N ASP A 575 -8.41 -19.04 24.60
CA ASP A 575 -9.21 -19.85 25.51
C ASP A 575 -8.53 -21.21 25.73
N GLU A 576 -8.37 -21.59 27.01
CA GLU A 576 -7.76 -22.86 27.42
C GLU A 576 -8.52 -24.07 26.85
N GLU A 577 -9.84 -23.98 26.69
CA GLU A 577 -10.66 -25.09 26.18
C GLU A 577 -10.49 -25.26 24.65
N ALA A 578 -10.43 -24.16 23.90
CA ALA A 578 -10.12 -24.12 22.49
C ALA A 578 -8.70 -24.60 22.20
N LYS A 579 -7.74 -24.20 23.04
CA LYS A 579 -6.35 -24.69 22.97
C LYS A 579 -6.26 -26.19 23.20
N ALA A 580 -6.91 -26.72 24.24
CA ALA A 580 -6.95 -28.15 24.52
C ALA A 580 -7.66 -28.97 23.42
N ARG A 581 -8.72 -28.42 22.81
CA ARG A 581 -9.37 -29.01 21.63
C ARG A 581 -8.41 -29.06 20.44
N ALA A 582 -7.70 -27.96 20.18
CA ALA A 582 -6.71 -27.87 19.10
C ALA A 582 -5.53 -28.84 19.31
N GLU A 583 -5.00 -28.94 20.54
CA GLU A 583 -3.96 -29.91 20.91
C GLU A 583 -4.40 -31.36 20.67
N LYS A 584 -5.64 -31.67 21.05
CA LYS A 584 -6.22 -33.01 20.85
C LYS A 584 -6.43 -33.31 19.36
N GLU A 585 -6.94 -32.35 18.61
CA GLU A 585 -7.19 -32.48 17.18
C GLU A 585 -5.89 -32.62 16.37
N LEU A 586 -4.84 -31.88 16.75
CA LEU A 586 -3.48 -32.03 16.19
C LEU A 586 -2.94 -33.45 16.42
N LYS A 587 -3.16 -33.99 17.62
CA LYS A 587 -2.70 -35.32 18.02
C LYS A 587 -3.46 -36.44 17.29
N GLU A 588 -4.73 -36.20 16.95
CA GLU A 588 -5.60 -37.17 16.27
C GLU A 588 -5.45 -37.16 14.74
N LYS A 589 -5.24 -36.00 14.12
CA LYS A 589 -5.16 -35.85 12.66
C LYS A 589 -3.73 -35.86 12.09
N GLY A 590 -2.71 -35.78 12.95
CA GLY A 590 -1.33 -35.48 12.54
C GLY A 590 -1.15 -33.99 12.22
N ALA A 591 0.04 -33.60 11.72
CA ALA A 591 0.23 -32.26 11.19
C ALA A 591 -0.65 -32.08 9.94
N ILE A 592 -1.80 -31.42 10.08
CA ILE A 592 -2.43 -30.78 8.92
C ILE A 592 -1.45 -29.69 8.52
N ALA A 593 -0.68 -29.96 7.48
CA ALA A 593 0.15 -28.97 6.84
C ALA A 593 -0.81 -27.99 6.15
N THR A 594 -1.36 -27.03 6.89
CA THR A 594 -2.26 -26.03 6.34
C THR A 594 -1.52 -25.35 5.20
N PRO A 595 -1.92 -25.54 3.93
CA PRO A 595 -1.13 -25.11 2.79
C PRO A 595 -1.25 -23.60 2.57
N SER A 596 -2.19 -22.94 3.23
CA SER A 596 -2.45 -21.53 3.04
C SER A 596 -1.25 -20.68 3.48
N ARG A 597 -0.83 -19.77 2.61
CA ARG A 597 0.36 -18.90 2.73
C ARG A 597 0.06 -17.41 2.51
N SER A 598 -1.18 -17.06 2.22
CA SER A 598 -1.61 -15.67 2.06
C SER A 598 -3.06 -15.52 2.50
N SER A 599 -3.44 -14.28 2.73
CA SER A 599 -4.76 -13.95 3.25
C SER A 599 -5.89 -14.21 2.25
N TYR A 600 -7.11 -14.20 2.77
CA TYR A 600 -8.37 -14.29 2.01
C TYR A 600 -9.22 -13.02 2.13
N PHE A 601 -8.71 -12.00 2.82
CA PHE A 601 -9.43 -10.78 3.20
C PHE A 601 -9.57 -9.78 2.05
N GLY A 602 -8.61 -9.80 1.13
CA GLY A 602 -8.48 -8.84 0.04
C GLY A 602 -9.70 -8.80 -0.84
N ILE A 603 -10.15 -7.59 -1.16
CA ILE A 603 -11.12 -7.36 -2.23
C ILE A 603 -10.52 -7.74 -3.60
N ILE A 604 -9.19 -7.60 -3.73
CA ILE A 604 -8.38 -8.01 -4.87
C ILE A 604 -7.40 -9.08 -4.38
N ASP A 605 -7.15 -10.13 -5.17
CA ASP A 605 -6.22 -11.19 -4.78
C ASP A 605 -4.74 -10.78 -4.82
N LEU A 606 -3.84 -11.68 -4.39
CA LEU A 606 -2.42 -11.41 -4.28
C LEU A 606 -1.74 -11.11 -5.64
N ALA A 607 -2.23 -11.74 -6.72
CA ALA A 607 -1.74 -11.54 -8.09
C ALA A 607 -2.29 -10.24 -8.72
N GLY A 608 -3.30 -9.63 -8.10
CA GLY A 608 -3.97 -8.42 -8.58
C GLY A 608 -5.15 -8.72 -9.49
N PHE A 609 -5.83 -9.84 -9.31
CA PHE A 609 -7.13 -10.09 -9.93
C PHE A 609 -8.27 -9.76 -8.96
N PRO A 610 -9.24 -8.93 -9.37
CA PRO A 610 -10.42 -8.66 -8.54
C PRO A 610 -11.17 -9.93 -8.17
N LYS A 611 -11.57 -10.04 -6.91
CA LYS A 611 -12.63 -10.98 -6.49
C LYS A 611 -13.99 -10.34 -6.77
N ASP A 612 -15.07 -11.11 -6.67
CA ASP A 612 -16.43 -10.58 -6.92
C ASP A 612 -16.75 -9.34 -6.07
N ARG A 613 -16.27 -9.33 -4.81
CA ARG A 613 -16.44 -8.22 -3.85
C ARG A 613 -15.98 -6.86 -4.38
N TYR A 614 -15.03 -6.83 -5.31
CA TYR A 614 -14.60 -5.59 -5.97
C TYR A 614 -15.77 -4.83 -6.56
N TRP A 615 -16.69 -5.54 -7.20
CA TRP A 615 -17.87 -4.95 -7.83
C TRP A 615 -18.94 -4.55 -6.82
N LEU A 616 -19.00 -5.21 -5.65
CA LEU A 616 -19.85 -4.80 -4.53
C LEU A 616 -19.44 -3.41 -4.05
N TYR A 617 -18.15 -3.23 -3.70
CA TYR A 617 -17.61 -1.93 -3.31
C TYR A 617 -17.72 -0.90 -4.43
N LYS A 618 -17.41 -1.28 -5.69
CA LYS A 618 -17.56 -0.36 -6.84
C LYS A 618 -18.98 0.14 -6.98
N SER A 619 -19.98 -0.71 -6.79
CA SER A 619 -21.38 -0.30 -6.83
C SER A 619 -21.78 0.68 -5.72
N ARG A 620 -21.15 0.59 -4.53
CA ARG A 620 -21.40 1.50 -3.40
C ARG A 620 -20.62 2.81 -3.52
N TRP A 621 -19.38 2.75 -3.99
CA TRP A 621 -18.43 3.86 -3.93
C TRP A 621 -18.33 4.66 -5.23
N SER A 622 -18.73 4.10 -6.36
CA SER A 622 -18.71 4.77 -7.67
C SER A 622 -20.10 5.24 -8.11
N SER A 623 -20.14 6.35 -8.84
CA SER A 623 -21.33 6.81 -9.56
C SER A 623 -21.50 6.16 -10.94
N GLU A 624 -20.51 5.40 -11.43
CA GLU A 624 -20.62 4.66 -12.68
C GLU A 624 -21.68 3.55 -12.54
N PRO A 625 -22.53 3.32 -13.56
CA PRO A 625 -23.42 2.16 -13.55
C PRO A 625 -22.62 0.85 -13.45
N VAL A 626 -22.86 0.07 -12.40
CA VAL A 626 -22.23 -1.24 -12.15
C VAL A 626 -23.31 -2.31 -12.21
N LEU A 627 -23.04 -3.40 -12.92
CA LEU A 627 -23.85 -4.62 -12.89
C LEU A 627 -22.92 -5.82 -13.11
N HIS A 628 -22.52 -6.45 -12.02
CA HIS A 628 -21.65 -7.61 -12.01
C HIS A 628 -22.45 -8.86 -11.64
N LEU A 629 -22.35 -9.90 -12.47
CA LEU A 629 -23.10 -11.14 -12.33
C LEU A 629 -22.19 -12.26 -11.84
N MET A 630 -22.65 -13.02 -10.84
CA MET A 630 -21.95 -14.19 -10.32
C MET A 630 -22.95 -15.29 -9.92
N PRO A 631 -22.55 -16.58 -9.89
CA PRO A 631 -21.21 -17.11 -10.15
C PRO A 631 -20.91 -17.29 -11.65
N HIS A 632 -19.77 -17.91 -11.98
CA HIS A 632 -19.55 -18.45 -13.32
C HIS A 632 -20.60 -19.55 -13.66
N TRP A 633 -20.71 -19.96 -14.93
CA TRP A 633 -21.78 -20.88 -15.38
C TRP A 633 -21.28 -22.22 -15.92
N ASN A 634 -20.31 -22.81 -15.22
CA ASN A 634 -19.65 -24.07 -15.59
C ASN A 634 -19.73 -25.06 -14.42
N TRP A 635 -20.83 -25.80 -14.33
CA TRP A 635 -21.14 -26.67 -13.19
C TRP A 635 -21.46 -28.12 -13.63
N PRO A 636 -20.49 -28.85 -14.21
CA PRO A 636 -20.72 -30.22 -14.67
C PRO A 636 -21.22 -31.11 -13.53
N GLY A 637 -22.29 -31.88 -13.78
CA GLY A 637 -22.92 -32.76 -12.78
C GLY A 637 -23.90 -32.06 -11.83
N ARG A 638 -24.18 -30.77 -12.05
CA ARG A 638 -25.22 -30.00 -11.34
C ARG A 638 -26.46 -29.70 -12.20
N GLU A 639 -26.58 -30.27 -13.39
CA GLU A 639 -27.73 -30.05 -14.27
C GLU A 639 -29.05 -30.34 -13.53
N GLY A 640 -29.99 -29.39 -13.57
CA GLY A 640 -31.26 -29.50 -12.86
C GLY A 640 -31.20 -29.23 -11.35
N LYS A 641 -30.02 -28.95 -10.77
CA LYS A 641 -29.88 -28.55 -9.36
C LYS A 641 -29.98 -27.04 -9.19
N ILE A 642 -30.32 -26.61 -7.98
CA ILE A 642 -30.33 -25.18 -7.62
C ILE A 642 -28.89 -24.66 -7.55
N THR A 643 -28.64 -23.54 -8.23
CA THR A 643 -27.39 -22.79 -8.28
C THR A 643 -27.74 -21.31 -8.16
N PRO A 644 -27.73 -20.74 -6.94
CA PRO A 644 -28.07 -19.35 -6.72
C PRO A 644 -27.23 -18.39 -7.57
N VAL A 645 -27.85 -17.29 -7.99
CA VAL A 645 -27.22 -16.24 -8.79
C VAL A 645 -27.31 -14.92 -8.04
N GLN A 646 -26.21 -14.20 -7.93
CA GLN A 646 -26.15 -12.87 -7.33
C GLN A 646 -25.76 -11.82 -8.37
N ALA A 647 -26.22 -10.59 -8.14
CA ALA A 647 -25.75 -9.43 -8.89
C ALA A 647 -25.35 -8.28 -7.94
N TYR A 648 -24.11 -7.82 -8.08
CA TYR A 648 -23.61 -6.61 -7.42
C TYR A 648 -23.83 -5.42 -8.35
N THR A 649 -24.57 -4.42 -7.88
CA THR A 649 -25.06 -3.37 -8.76
C THR A 649 -25.51 -2.15 -7.99
N ASN A 650 -25.42 -0.97 -8.63
CA ASN A 650 -26.11 0.24 -8.19
C ASN A 650 -27.39 0.53 -8.98
N CYS A 651 -27.85 -0.42 -9.80
CA CYS A 651 -29.18 -0.37 -10.41
C CYS A 651 -30.28 -0.42 -9.35
N ALA A 652 -31.39 0.28 -9.61
CA ALA A 652 -32.57 0.29 -8.77
C ALA A 652 -33.38 -1.01 -8.88
N GLU A 653 -33.42 -1.59 -10.09
CA GLU A 653 -34.03 -2.89 -10.37
C GLU A 653 -33.17 -3.73 -11.31
N ALA A 654 -33.31 -5.04 -11.25
CA ALA A 654 -32.70 -5.97 -12.18
C ALA A 654 -33.59 -7.20 -12.45
N GLU A 655 -33.50 -7.75 -13.65
CA GLU A 655 -34.22 -8.96 -14.06
C GLU A 655 -33.23 -10.01 -14.60
N LEU A 656 -33.32 -11.22 -14.07
CA LEU A 656 -32.44 -12.33 -14.41
C LEU A 656 -33.08 -13.24 -15.47
N PHE A 657 -32.28 -13.67 -16.44
CA PHE A 657 -32.66 -14.61 -17.49
C PHE A 657 -31.66 -15.75 -17.58
N VAL A 658 -32.15 -17.00 -17.69
CA VAL A 658 -31.33 -18.17 -18.03
C VAL A 658 -31.88 -18.75 -19.33
N ASN A 659 -31.05 -18.86 -20.36
CA ASN A 659 -31.45 -19.34 -21.70
C ASN A 659 -32.71 -18.62 -22.23
N GLY A 660 -32.82 -17.32 -21.96
CA GLY A 660 -33.95 -16.47 -22.36
C GLY A 660 -35.18 -16.54 -21.45
N LYS A 661 -35.23 -17.46 -20.48
CA LYS A 661 -36.34 -17.56 -19.51
C LYS A 661 -36.08 -16.66 -18.30
N SER A 662 -37.04 -15.78 -17.98
CA SER A 662 -36.96 -14.91 -16.80
C SER A 662 -37.09 -15.72 -15.50
N TYR A 663 -36.23 -15.40 -14.53
CA TYR A 663 -36.30 -15.83 -13.13
C TYR A 663 -36.90 -14.75 -12.23
N GLY A 664 -37.49 -13.72 -12.84
CA GLY A 664 -38.20 -12.64 -12.16
C GLY A 664 -37.34 -11.40 -11.94
N ARG A 665 -38.03 -10.27 -11.85
CA ARG A 665 -37.46 -8.97 -11.55
C ARG A 665 -37.39 -8.74 -10.04
N LYS A 666 -36.31 -8.10 -9.58
CA LYS A 666 -36.15 -7.58 -8.22
C LYS A 666 -35.85 -6.09 -8.26
N ALA A 667 -36.33 -5.36 -7.25
CA ALA A 667 -36.03 -3.96 -7.02
C ALA A 667 -35.42 -3.82 -5.62
N LYS A 668 -34.45 -2.91 -5.45
CA LYS A 668 -33.75 -2.75 -4.17
C LYS A 668 -34.69 -2.23 -3.09
N GLY A 669 -34.72 -2.91 -1.95
CA GLY A 669 -35.27 -2.40 -0.71
C GLY A 669 -34.30 -1.48 0.06
N ALA A 670 -34.76 -0.99 1.21
CA ALA A 670 -33.90 -0.25 2.13
C ALA A 670 -32.82 -1.17 2.73
N ASN A 671 -31.56 -0.71 2.75
CA ASN A 671 -30.38 -1.49 3.17
C ASN A 671 -30.15 -2.78 2.35
N GLU A 672 -30.63 -2.84 1.10
CA GLU A 672 -30.33 -3.93 0.17
C GLU A 672 -29.29 -3.47 -0.86
N TYR A 673 -28.09 -4.03 -0.77
CA TYR A 673 -26.94 -3.59 -1.57
C TYR A 673 -26.65 -4.48 -2.79
N ARG A 674 -27.33 -5.63 -2.90
CA ARG A 674 -27.13 -6.65 -3.93
C ARG A 674 -28.42 -7.41 -4.19
N PHE A 675 -28.51 -8.03 -5.37
CA PHE A 675 -29.61 -8.95 -5.69
C PHE A 675 -29.16 -10.40 -5.56
N LEU A 676 -30.05 -11.26 -5.07
CA LEU A 676 -29.85 -12.71 -4.98
C LEU A 676 -31.10 -13.41 -5.54
N TRP A 677 -30.95 -14.27 -6.55
CA TRP A 677 -31.96 -15.24 -6.96
C TRP A 677 -31.51 -16.62 -6.45
N ASP A 678 -32.18 -17.12 -5.42
CA ASP A 678 -31.82 -18.32 -4.65
C ASP A 678 -32.35 -19.63 -5.23
N ASN A 679 -33.27 -19.55 -6.21
CA ASN A 679 -33.98 -20.69 -6.79
C ASN A 679 -33.63 -20.96 -8.26
N VAL A 680 -32.51 -20.41 -8.74
CA VAL A 680 -32.09 -20.58 -10.14
C VAL A 680 -31.65 -22.02 -10.38
N VAL A 681 -32.12 -22.63 -11.46
CA VAL A 681 -31.79 -24.03 -11.80
C VAL A 681 -30.68 -24.01 -12.84
N TYR A 682 -29.63 -24.77 -12.60
CA TYR A 682 -28.51 -24.84 -13.53
C TYR A 682 -28.87 -25.62 -14.79
N GLU A 683 -28.71 -24.95 -15.92
CA GLU A 683 -28.77 -25.49 -17.28
C GLU A 683 -27.61 -24.84 -18.07
N PRO A 684 -26.76 -25.62 -18.75
CA PRO A 684 -25.71 -25.05 -19.61
C PRO A 684 -26.27 -24.05 -20.62
N GLY A 685 -25.54 -22.98 -20.88
CA GLY A 685 -25.96 -21.91 -21.78
C GLY A 685 -25.60 -20.53 -21.24
N THR A 686 -26.53 -19.59 -21.30
CA THR A 686 -26.27 -18.18 -20.96
C THR A 686 -27.16 -17.71 -19.81
N VAL A 687 -26.53 -17.10 -18.81
CA VAL A 687 -27.19 -16.32 -17.77
C VAL A 687 -26.96 -14.86 -18.05
N ARG A 688 -28.04 -14.07 -18.08
CA ARG A 688 -28.00 -12.65 -18.38
C ARG A 688 -28.85 -11.90 -17.36
N VAL A 689 -28.31 -10.82 -16.82
CA VAL A 689 -29.03 -9.89 -15.97
C VAL A 689 -29.16 -8.54 -16.67
N VAL A 690 -30.35 -7.97 -16.63
CA VAL A 690 -30.63 -6.63 -17.15
C VAL A 690 -30.95 -5.72 -15.98
N GLY A 691 -30.10 -4.74 -15.73
CA GLY A 691 -30.27 -3.75 -14.67
C GLY A 691 -30.79 -2.44 -15.22
N ARG A 692 -31.58 -1.72 -14.41
CA ARG A 692 -32.03 -0.37 -14.68
C ARG A 692 -31.59 0.56 -13.55
N THR A 693 -30.84 1.59 -13.88
CA THR A 693 -30.41 2.65 -12.95
C THR A 693 -31.58 3.56 -12.59
N GLU A 694 -31.42 4.37 -11.53
CA GLU A 694 -32.47 5.30 -11.08
C GLU A 694 -32.86 6.35 -12.16
N ASP A 695 -31.90 6.80 -12.96
CA ASP A 695 -32.14 7.70 -14.10
C ASP A 695 -32.74 7.00 -15.32
N GLY A 696 -33.01 5.70 -15.23
CA GLY A 696 -33.72 4.91 -16.22
C GLY A 696 -32.84 4.28 -17.30
N LYS A 697 -31.51 4.42 -17.26
CA LYS A 697 -30.58 3.75 -18.18
C LYS A 697 -30.59 2.23 -17.94
N THR A 698 -30.60 1.47 -19.02
CA THR A 698 -30.48 0.01 -18.98
C THR A 698 -29.05 -0.40 -19.25
N ILE A 699 -28.53 -1.32 -18.43
CA ILE A 699 -27.25 -1.99 -18.62
C ILE A 699 -27.45 -3.51 -18.49
N GLU A 700 -26.56 -4.29 -19.08
CA GLU A 700 -26.63 -5.75 -19.01
C GLU A 700 -25.28 -6.37 -18.65
N SER A 701 -25.34 -7.53 -18.04
CA SER A 701 -24.20 -8.39 -17.76
C SER A 701 -24.57 -9.83 -18.04
N ALA A 702 -23.65 -10.61 -18.58
CA ALA A 702 -23.92 -11.99 -18.94
C ALA A 702 -22.70 -12.87 -18.69
N VAL A 703 -22.97 -14.11 -18.28
CA VAL A 703 -22.00 -15.20 -18.21
C VAL A 703 -22.53 -16.37 -19.04
N ALA A 704 -21.63 -17.11 -19.69
CA ALA A 704 -21.98 -18.28 -20.48
C ALA A 704 -21.15 -19.48 -20.07
N THR A 705 -21.70 -20.69 -20.25
CA THR A 705 -20.96 -21.94 -20.09
C THR A 705 -19.86 -22.00 -21.15
N SER A 706 -18.59 -21.97 -20.70
CA SER A 706 -17.45 -22.10 -21.61
C SER A 706 -17.25 -23.54 -22.09
N GLY A 707 -16.55 -23.72 -23.21
CA GLY A 707 -16.02 -25.00 -23.64
C GLY A 707 -14.85 -25.49 -22.77
N SER A 708 -14.25 -26.61 -23.18
CA SER A 708 -13.00 -27.10 -22.58
C SER A 708 -11.81 -26.18 -22.91
N PRO A 709 -10.77 -26.14 -22.04
CA PRO A 709 -9.53 -25.42 -22.33
C PRO A 709 -8.97 -25.78 -23.71
N ALA A 710 -8.57 -24.77 -24.47
CA ALA A 710 -8.04 -24.95 -25.82
C ALA A 710 -6.90 -23.99 -26.18
N LYS A 711 -6.82 -22.80 -25.58
CA LYS A 711 -5.77 -21.80 -25.89
C LYS A 711 -5.43 -20.91 -24.72
N ILE A 712 -4.24 -20.32 -24.78
CA ILE A 712 -3.74 -19.33 -23.82
C ILE A 712 -3.81 -17.93 -24.46
N LEU A 713 -4.42 -16.99 -23.75
CA LEU A 713 -4.48 -15.58 -24.13
C LEU A 713 -3.67 -14.75 -23.14
N MET A 714 -2.96 -13.73 -23.62
CA MET A 714 -2.16 -12.84 -22.78
C MET A 714 -2.52 -11.38 -23.02
N ALA A 715 -2.52 -10.58 -21.95
CA ALA A 715 -2.76 -9.15 -21.99
C ALA A 715 -1.72 -8.40 -21.16
N ARG A 716 -1.24 -7.27 -21.69
CA ARG A 716 -0.30 -6.37 -21.01
C ARG A 716 -1.08 -5.39 -20.15
N GLU A 717 -0.64 -5.19 -18.91
CA GLU A 717 -1.22 -4.17 -18.05
C GLU A 717 -0.19 -3.07 -17.75
N TYR A 718 -0.46 -1.84 -18.18
CA TYR A 718 0.20 -0.64 -17.68
C TYR A 718 -0.84 0.37 -17.20
N GLY A 719 -1.11 0.32 -15.89
CA GLY A 719 -1.74 1.40 -15.11
C GLY A 719 -3.11 1.90 -15.56
N SER A 720 -3.98 1.02 -16.04
CA SER A 720 -5.42 1.29 -16.20
C SER A 720 -6.32 0.23 -15.57
N GLY A 721 -5.83 -0.51 -14.57
CA GLY A 721 -6.57 -1.53 -13.83
C GLY A 721 -6.99 -2.72 -14.69
N PRO A 722 -7.70 -3.70 -14.11
CA PRO A 722 -8.06 -4.93 -14.78
C PRO A 722 -9.00 -4.61 -15.94
N SER A 723 -8.47 -4.65 -17.15
CA SER A 723 -9.26 -4.57 -18.37
C SER A 723 -10.25 -5.73 -18.34
N THR A 724 -11.52 -5.44 -18.10
CA THR A 724 -12.62 -6.40 -18.34
C THR A 724 -12.77 -6.72 -19.83
N GLU A 725 -12.09 -5.95 -20.70
CA GLU A 725 -11.95 -6.19 -22.14
C GLU A 725 -10.56 -6.77 -22.45
N PHE A 726 -10.44 -8.10 -22.38
CA PHE A 726 -9.27 -8.80 -22.92
C PHE A 726 -9.26 -8.63 -24.45
N GLY A 727 -8.41 -7.72 -24.95
CA GLY A 727 -8.29 -7.35 -26.36
C GLY A 727 -8.00 -5.87 -26.63
N GLY A 728 -7.87 -5.03 -25.59
CA GLY A 728 -7.42 -3.65 -25.75
C GLY A 728 -5.89 -3.55 -25.87
N ASP A 729 -5.41 -2.96 -26.97
CA ASP A 729 -4.03 -2.49 -27.08
C ASP A 729 -3.76 -1.43 -26.00
N CYS A 730 -2.98 -1.80 -24.98
CA CYS A 730 -2.43 -0.83 -24.04
C CYS A 730 -1.15 -0.24 -24.65
N ALA A 731 -1.19 1.06 -24.97
CA ALA A 731 -0.19 1.81 -25.72
C ALA A 731 1.26 1.57 -25.25
N PRO A 732 2.25 1.59 -26.18
CA PRO A 732 3.65 1.40 -25.82
C PRO A 732 4.13 2.49 -24.86
N ALA A 733 4.90 2.09 -23.85
CA ALA A 733 5.63 3.01 -23.00
C ALA A 733 6.55 3.89 -23.87
N HIS A 734 6.34 5.21 -23.83
CA HIS A 734 7.18 6.19 -24.52
C HIS A 734 8.54 6.46 -23.81
N SER A 735 8.94 5.65 -22.83
CA SER A 735 10.21 5.84 -22.13
C SER A 735 11.40 5.34 -22.96
N ARG A 736 12.40 6.20 -23.14
CA ARG A 736 13.66 5.93 -23.84
C ARG A 736 14.80 5.49 -22.90
N THR A 737 14.53 5.22 -21.62
CA THR A 737 15.55 4.92 -20.60
C THR A 737 15.13 3.76 -19.69
N TYR A 738 16.02 2.77 -19.55
CA TYR A 738 15.82 1.53 -18.78
C TYR A 738 16.27 1.72 -17.32
N SER A 739 15.55 1.12 -16.36
CA SER A 739 15.98 0.95 -14.97
C SER A 739 15.64 -0.47 -14.49
N SER A 740 16.31 -0.97 -13.43
CA SER A 740 16.01 -2.28 -12.83
C SER A 740 14.61 -2.38 -12.18
N GLU A 741 13.90 -1.25 -12.10
CA GLU A 741 12.51 -1.14 -11.64
C GLU A 741 11.48 -1.26 -12.78
N ASP A 742 11.92 -1.32 -14.05
CA ASP A 742 11.05 -1.40 -15.23
C ASP A 742 10.53 -2.84 -15.43
N ILE A 743 9.47 -3.14 -14.68
CA ILE A 743 8.72 -4.40 -14.76
C ILE A 743 7.41 -4.22 -15.55
N VAL A 744 6.97 -5.29 -16.20
CA VAL A 744 5.68 -5.41 -16.89
C VAL A 744 4.89 -6.54 -16.23
N PHE A 745 3.63 -6.30 -15.92
CA PHE A 745 2.68 -7.35 -15.56
C PHE A 745 2.00 -7.86 -16.83
N VAL A 746 1.96 -9.18 -17.00
CA VAL A 746 1.23 -9.84 -18.08
C VAL A 746 0.26 -10.83 -17.49
N ASP A 747 -1.02 -10.53 -17.69
CA ASP A 747 -2.12 -11.41 -17.29
C ASP A 747 -2.31 -12.50 -18.34
N VAL A 748 -2.51 -13.73 -17.86
CA VAL A 748 -2.55 -14.95 -18.65
C VAL A 748 -3.87 -15.65 -18.37
N LYS A 749 -4.62 -15.97 -19.42
CA LYS A 749 -5.97 -16.54 -19.36
C LYS A 749 -6.03 -17.85 -20.13
N VAL A 750 -6.50 -18.91 -19.46
CA VAL A 750 -6.85 -20.18 -20.12
C VAL A 750 -8.27 -20.06 -20.67
N ALA A 751 -8.39 -20.23 -21.99
CA ALA A 751 -9.63 -20.01 -22.72
C ALA A 751 -10.03 -21.24 -23.55
N ASP A 752 -11.33 -21.33 -23.85
CA ASP A 752 -11.87 -22.29 -24.81
C ASP A 752 -11.55 -21.88 -26.26
N ARG A 753 -12.02 -22.66 -27.24
CA ARG A 753 -11.78 -22.40 -28.66
C ARG A 753 -12.36 -21.07 -29.15
N ASP A 754 -13.39 -20.56 -28.49
CA ASP A 754 -14.06 -19.30 -28.85
C ASP A 754 -13.46 -18.10 -28.10
N GLY A 755 -12.51 -18.35 -27.19
CA GLY A 755 -11.81 -17.31 -26.43
C GLY A 755 -12.47 -16.98 -25.09
N ASN A 756 -13.53 -17.69 -24.69
CA ASN A 756 -14.15 -17.53 -23.38
C ASN A 756 -13.22 -18.08 -22.31
N MET A 757 -13.10 -17.38 -21.18
CA MET A 757 -12.35 -17.89 -20.03
C MET A 757 -12.95 -19.22 -19.57
N VAL A 758 -12.11 -20.20 -19.26
CA VAL A 758 -12.54 -21.41 -18.58
C VAL A 758 -12.36 -21.20 -17.08
N PRO A 759 -13.42 -20.88 -16.32
CA PRO A 759 -13.32 -20.46 -14.92
C PRO A 759 -12.87 -21.60 -13.98
N THR A 760 -12.87 -22.84 -14.45
CA THR A 760 -12.43 -24.03 -13.71
C THR A 760 -11.03 -24.51 -14.13
N ALA A 761 -10.36 -23.82 -15.06
CA ALA A 761 -9.04 -24.21 -15.52
C ALA A 761 -7.98 -24.05 -14.42
N SER A 762 -7.11 -25.06 -14.33
CA SER A 762 -5.98 -25.13 -13.40
C SER A 762 -4.71 -25.66 -14.07
N ASP A 763 -4.67 -25.51 -15.40
CA ASP A 763 -3.60 -25.95 -16.28
C ASP A 763 -2.25 -25.36 -15.85
N ARG A 764 -1.19 -26.16 -15.96
CA ARG A 764 0.19 -25.71 -15.68
C ARG A 764 0.69 -24.92 -16.89
N LEU A 765 0.97 -23.64 -16.67
CA LEU A 765 1.52 -22.72 -17.65
C LEU A 765 3.03 -22.65 -17.47
N ARG A 766 3.79 -22.80 -18.57
CA ARG A 766 5.24 -22.56 -18.62
C ARG A 766 5.51 -21.30 -19.44
N PHE A 767 6.35 -20.43 -18.92
CA PHE A 767 6.72 -19.16 -19.50
C PHE A 767 8.15 -19.20 -20.03
N SER A 768 8.39 -18.48 -21.12
CA SER A 768 9.73 -18.23 -21.63
C SER A 768 9.83 -16.80 -22.16
N VAL A 769 10.99 -16.18 -21.99
CA VAL A 769 11.27 -14.83 -22.47
C VAL A 769 12.43 -14.89 -23.45
N SER A 770 12.28 -14.22 -24.60
CA SER A 770 13.34 -13.98 -25.56
C SER A 770 13.58 -12.48 -25.76
N GLY A 771 14.81 -12.10 -26.09
CA GLY A 771 15.24 -10.71 -26.10
C GLY A 771 15.78 -10.24 -24.73
N PRO A 772 15.95 -8.93 -24.52
CA PRO A 772 16.55 -8.36 -23.32
C PRO A 772 15.54 -8.24 -22.18
N GLY A 773 15.02 -9.37 -21.71
CA GLY A 773 14.11 -9.43 -20.57
C GLY A 773 14.29 -10.70 -19.74
N GLU A 774 13.80 -10.68 -18.51
CA GLU A 774 13.83 -11.81 -17.59
C GLU A 774 12.53 -11.93 -16.80
N ILE A 775 12.13 -13.16 -16.45
CA ILE A 775 10.99 -13.40 -15.57
C ILE A 775 11.43 -13.06 -14.14
N VAL A 776 10.70 -12.15 -13.52
CA VAL A 776 10.90 -11.74 -12.12
C VAL A 776 10.12 -12.63 -11.19
N ALA A 777 8.83 -12.81 -11.48
CA ALA A 777 7.95 -13.64 -10.68
C ALA A 777 6.70 -14.11 -11.43
N VAL A 778 6.06 -15.15 -10.90
CA VAL A 778 4.75 -15.65 -11.33
C VAL A 778 3.81 -15.75 -10.11
N ASP A 779 2.52 -15.49 -10.31
CA ASP A 779 1.49 -15.72 -9.29
C ASP A 779 0.11 -15.98 -9.93
N ALA A 780 -0.77 -16.64 -9.22
CA ALA A 780 -2.15 -16.87 -9.63
C ALA A 780 -3.16 -16.46 -8.55
N GLY A 781 -2.70 -15.98 -7.38
CA GLY A 781 -3.58 -15.58 -6.29
C GLY A 781 -4.21 -16.75 -5.52
N ASP A 782 -3.79 -17.99 -5.80
CA ASP A 782 -4.16 -19.16 -4.99
C ASP A 782 -3.35 -19.17 -3.70
N ALA A 783 -4.05 -18.94 -2.58
CA ALA A 783 -3.44 -18.91 -1.26
C ALA A 783 -2.79 -20.25 -0.84
N THR A 784 -3.07 -21.35 -1.53
CA THR A 784 -2.51 -22.70 -1.24
C THR A 784 -1.33 -23.07 -2.13
N CYS A 785 -1.00 -22.24 -3.12
CA CYS A 785 0.03 -22.51 -4.11
C CYS A 785 1.44 -22.27 -3.56
N HIS A 786 2.28 -23.31 -3.61
CA HIS A 786 3.68 -23.27 -3.15
C HIS A 786 4.71 -23.20 -4.29
N THR A 787 4.27 -22.94 -5.52
CA THR A 787 5.20 -22.58 -6.60
C THR A 787 6.00 -21.36 -6.15
N PRO A 788 7.35 -21.41 -6.10
CA PRO A 788 8.15 -20.24 -5.73
C PRO A 788 7.83 -19.07 -6.65
N PHE A 789 7.77 -17.86 -6.12
CA PHE A 789 7.49 -16.68 -6.94
C PHE A 789 8.50 -16.55 -8.09
N ARG A 790 9.79 -16.77 -7.82
CA ARG A 790 10.85 -16.82 -8.83
C ARG A 790 10.84 -18.13 -9.64
N SER A 791 9.74 -18.42 -10.30
CA SER A 791 9.59 -19.59 -11.19
C SER A 791 9.26 -19.14 -12.62
N ASP A 792 9.49 -20.04 -13.57
CA ASP A 792 9.10 -19.91 -14.97
C ASP A 792 7.76 -20.61 -15.25
N GLU A 793 7.05 -21.10 -14.24
CA GLU A 793 5.80 -21.83 -14.41
C GLU A 793 4.87 -21.67 -13.24
N ILE A 794 3.57 -21.77 -13.48
CA ILE A 794 2.56 -21.80 -12.42
C ILE A 794 1.28 -22.48 -12.91
N LYS A 795 0.48 -23.03 -11.99
CA LYS A 795 -0.89 -23.44 -12.34
C LYS A 795 -1.79 -22.21 -12.38
N ALA A 796 -2.66 -22.15 -13.37
CA ALA A 796 -3.76 -21.19 -13.34
C ALA A 796 -4.65 -21.45 -12.11
N PHE A 797 -5.24 -20.39 -11.57
CA PHE A 797 -6.27 -20.47 -10.53
C PHE A 797 -7.51 -19.75 -11.04
N GLY A 798 -8.64 -20.46 -11.10
CA GLY A 798 -9.85 -19.93 -11.72
C GLY A 798 -9.66 -19.52 -13.19
N GLY A 799 -8.77 -20.21 -13.93
CA GLY A 799 -8.42 -19.90 -15.31
C GLY A 799 -7.44 -18.75 -15.53
N LEU A 800 -6.89 -18.14 -14.47
CA LEU A 800 -5.99 -16.99 -14.55
C LEU A 800 -4.62 -17.24 -13.89
N ALA A 801 -3.60 -16.59 -14.43
CA ALA A 801 -2.27 -16.43 -13.83
C ALA A 801 -1.66 -15.09 -14.27
N SER A 802 -0.61 -14.65 -13.59
CA SER A 802 0.16 -13.44 -13.90
C SER A 802 1.65 -13.80 -13.95
N VAL A 803 2.37 -13.18 -14.88
CA VAL A 803 3.83 -13.22 -14.96
C VAL A 803 4.37 -11.80 -15.02
N ILE A 804 5.41 -11.56 -14.21
CA ILE A 804 6.10 -10.28 -14.12
C ILE A 804 7.42 -10.40 -14.86
N VAL A 805 7.65 -9.53 -15.85
CA VAL A 805 8.88 -9.52 -16.66
C VAL A 805 9.61 -8.21 -16.46
N ARG A 806 10.91 -8.26 -16.18
CA ARG A 806 11.81 -7.10 -16.13
C ARG A 806 12.52 -6.94 -17.45
N ARG A 807 12.61 -5.73 -17.96
CA ARG A 807 13.48 -5.39 -19.09
C ARG A 807 14.93 -5.27 -18.62
N THR A 808 15.85 -5.96 -19.28
CA THR A 808 17.28 -5.96 -18.94
C THR A 808 18.14 -5.17 -19.92
N GLY A 809 17.54 -4.63 -20.99
CA GLY A 809 18.25 -3.82 -21.97
C GLY A 809 17.37 -3.36 -23.13
N THR A 810 17.97 -2.68 -24.09
CA THR A 810 17.29 -2.16 -25.28
C THR A 810 16.92 -3.27 -26.25
N GLY A 811 15.65 -3.36 -26.63
CA GLY A 811 15.17 -4.26 -27.70
C GLY A 811 13.75 -4.74 -27.48
N THR A 812 13.23 -5.49 -28.45
CA THR A 812 11.95 -6.19 -28.34
C THR A 812 12.11 -7.39 -27.39
N VAL A 813 11.25 -7.47 -26.38
CA VAL A 813 11.14 -8.61 -25.48
C VAL A 813 9.89 -9.39 -25.88
N ILE A 814 10.00 -10.70 -26.08
CA ILE A 814 8.85 -11.56 -26.41
C ILE A 814 8.65 -12.52 -25.25
N LEU A 815 7.44 -12.52 -24.69
CA LEU A 815 6.99 -13.47 -23.69
C LEU A 815 6.07 -14.51 -24.36
N ARG A 816 6.34 -15.78 -24.07
CA ARG A 816 5.57 -16.92 -24.56
C ARG A 816 5.09 -17.77 -23.39
N ALA A 817 3.84 -18.23 -23.47
CA ALA A 817 3.21 -19.10 -22.48
C ALA A 817 2.70 -20.39 -23.15
N GLU A 818 3.06 -21.54 -22.58
CA GLU A 818 2.74 -22.87 -23.12
C GLU A 818 2.11 -23.77 -22.05
N SER A 819 1.24 -24.68 -22.47
CA SER A 819 0.69 -25.75 -21.65
C SER A 819 0.36 -26.96 -22.51
N GLU A 820 0.38 -28.16 -21.93
CA GLU A 820 0.11 -29.39 -22.66
C GLU A 820 -1.33 -29.41 -23.20
N GLY A 821 -1.48 -29.54 -24.52
CA GLY A 821 -2.80 -29.61 -25.17
C GLY A 821 -3.48 -28.26 -25.43
N LEU A 822 -2.85 -27.13 -25.08
CA LEU A 822 -3.36 -25.78 -25.37
C LEU A 822 -2.56 -25.13 -26.52
N GLU A 823 -3.23 -24.34 -27.34
CA GLU A 823 -2.55 -23.38 -28.23
C GLU A 823 -1.80 -22.35 -27.38
N ALA A 824 -0.50 -22.19 -27.66
CA ALA A 824 0.38 -21.29 -26.92
C ALA A 824 0.02 -19.82 -27.15
N GLY A 825 0.20 -19.01 -26.11
CA GLY A 825 0.10 -17.56 -26.21
C GLY A 825 1.48 -16.93 -26.45
N GLU A 826 1.53 -15.82 -27.19
CA GLU A 826 2.74 -15.01 -27.35
C GLU A 826 2.41 -13.51 -27.35
N THR A 827 3.24 -12.68 -26.71
CA THR A 827 3.10 -11.22 -26.71
C THR A 827 4.46 -10.52 -26.72
N GLU A 828 4.53 -9.40 -27.43
CA GLU A 828 5.67 -8.48 -27.38
C GLU A 828 5.51 -7.50 -26.20
N LEU A 829 6.59 -7.29 -25.44
CA LEU A 829 6.71 -6.36 -24.31
C LEU A 829 7.58 -5.17 -24.68
#